data_AF-A0A093V961-F1
#
_entry.id   AF-A0A093V961-F1
#
_cell.length_a   1.000
_cell.length_b   1.000
_cell.length_c   1.000
_cell.angle_alpha   90.00
_cell.angle_beta   90.00
_cell.angle_gamma   90.00
#
_symmetry.space_group_name_H-M   'P 1'
#
loop_
_entity.id
_entity.type
_entity.pdbx_description
1 polymer ?
#
loop_
_entity_poly.entity_id
_entity_poly.type
_entity_poly.pdbx_seq_one_letter_code
_entity_poly.pdbx_strand_id
1 'polypeptide(L)'
;MGASSYDADELRTRFSISLSEMYKKEVPLYGTLMDIVSQVDGSVLASQGQNLQHLPVRHQIERHGAIRVGTPEELRVIKRLFAVMGMYPVGYYDLTVVGFPLHSTAFRPITAESLSKNPFRVFTTKLRRDLISADIREKVDEILAARKLFTPRLLEIIGHAEKGSISNQDIDDLIPEALKIFKWHSQSTVSFEDYTKLKHEHPVIADIVCFPSAHINHLTPRTLDIELVQKEMISQGLPAKDGIEGPPNRSCPILLRQTSFRALEEPVNFFNEGYSLVHSTHAARFGEIEQRGAAVTPQGRALYDKCLHDAHERVAAASSSSLTFDSALSSTFSKYPDNWSELRTQGLVYFRYKVNMDYDSARDKAKGLPFQIPIDRLLALGVVDYEPIIYEDFLPFSAAGIFKSNLSDKPERPLAKRPNASAQSGLEDALGCKTLDSFDIYRRLQQESIHEVRERWPRLPDGTRISGPELFELIRDDSPLPPLWDLKAVIEEIEENFGVDVHDIPIFQYGVSNQVIWCDLSNGERILARLGHSDINKPDRDSYPRHIELSDANYEAALYEILLPESAEIKIAPLLYNRVPQVVSGPPTQDPTDILGRRFCVFEAPEGFPNAWHELDADDKILFVKQAAHLRAALFNFSPPHGFVSRFLAERVPSSFRPIHLSAPVTPTREFCIALLKAKIEATIMNLGDIIGWPSDNNVVGPFATAAKQSLLRLVPYLLPPETNDGIFYRFVIDHGDFGIWNFTSTVDDEDEDDDKPVITSMFGWDMSAVVPAIFSDLKLGLECDLIADDDGNPVISRVPRNAPASKRAEYNVWSHEYITTLYDKAPDYETIIQQAHDARYLWFALRNWLGTYPEIFFGELGIWAEKKLKHFTGSGSRVDGTISPFDSP
;
A
#
# COMPACT_ATOMS: atom_id res chain seq x y z
N MET A 1 -2.75 32.38 16.77
CA MET A 1 -4.02 31.80 16.29
C MET A 1 -3.68 30.43 15.75
N GLY A 2 -4.17 29.37 16.40
CA GLY A 2 -3.76 27.98 16.12
C GLY A 2 -4.21 27.53 14.73
N ALA A 3 -3.35 26.76 14.05
CA ALA A 3 -3.75 26.03 12.85
C ALA A 3 -4.86 25.05 13.23
N SER A 4 -5.99 25.11 12.53
CA SER A 4 -7.11 24.19 12.71
C SER A 4 -6.77 22.87 12.03
N SER A 5 -6.76 21.77 12.78
CA SER A 5 -6.74 20.42 12.18
C SER A 5 -8.11 20.18 11.53
N TYR A 6 -8.15 19.87 10.24
CA TYR A 6 -9.40 19.61 9.52
C TYR A 6 -9.53 18.14 9.15
N ASP A 7 -10.75 17.62 9.18
CA ASP A 7 -11.05 16.26 8.74
C ASP A 7 -11.29 16.22 7.22
N ALA A 8 -10.39 15.54 6.51
CA ALA A 8 -10.48 15.35 5.06
C ALA A 8 -11.75 14.57 4.64
N ASP A 9 -12.24 13.66 5.49
CA ASP A 9 -13.46 12.87 5.24
C ASP A 9 -14.71 13.74 5.33
N GLU A 10 -14.72 14.70 6.27
CA GLU A 10 -15.79 15.69 6.39
C GLU A 10 -15.78 16.67 5.20
N LEU A 11 -14.60 17.16 4.80
CA LEU A 11 -14.48 18.00 3.60
C LEU A 11 -14.96 17.29 2.34
N ARG A 12 -14.58 16.02 2.15
CA ARG A 12 -15.05 15.20 1.03
C ARG A 12 -16.57 15.04 1.06
N THR A 13 -17.15 14.83 2.23
CA THR A 13 -18.59 14.72 2.41
C THR A 13 -19.31 16.00 2.02
N ARG A 14 -18.88 17.14 2.57
CA ARG A 14 -19.41 18.46 2.22
C ARG A 14 -19.27 18.73 0.72
N PHE A 15 -18.11 18.46 0.13
CA PHE A 15 -17.87 18.64 -1.31
C PHE A 15 -18.81 17.79 -2.17
N SER A 16 -18.95 16.49 -1.85
CA SER A 16 -19.82 15.57 -2.58
C SER A 16 -21.29 16.01 -2.54
N ILE A 17 -21.78 16.44 -1.38
CA ILE A 17 -23.14 16.96 -1.20
C ILE A 17 -23.34 18.25 -2.01
N SER A 18 -22.43 19.23 -1.87
CA SER A 18 -22.54 20.50 -2.59
C SER A 18 -22.43 20.32 -4.11
N LEU A 19 -21.60 19.38 -4.57
CA LEU A 19 -21.50 19.03 -5.98
C LEU A 19 -22.80 18.40 -6.50
N SER A 20 -23.41 17.51 -5.72
CA SER A 20 -24.73 16.94 -6.01
C SER A 20 -25.82 18.01 -6.11
N GLU A 21 -25.87 18.94 -5.17
CA GLU A 21 -26.85 20.03 -5.19
C GLU A 21 -26.67 20.95 -6.39
N MET A 22 -25.43 21.26 -6.75
CA MET A 22 -25.10 22.01 -7.97
C MET A 22 -25.59 21.23 -9.20
N TYR A 23 -25.23 19.95 -9.32
CA TYR A 23 -25.58 19.12 -10.48
C TYR A 23 -27.09 18.91 -10.60
N LYS A 24 -27.82 18.73 -9.50
CA LYS A 24 -29.29 18.65 -9.48
C LYS A 24 -29.97 19.92 -10.00
N LYS A 25 -29.39 21.10 -9.71
CA LYS A 25 -29.90 22.38 -10.24
C LYS A 25 -29.63 22.53 -11.73
N GLU A 26 -28.48 22.04 -12.20
CA GLU A 26 -28.08 22.14 -13.60
C GLU A 26 -28.73 21.09 -14.50
N VAL A 27 -29.01 19.88 -13.98
CA VAL A 27 -29.59 18.74 -14.71
C VAL A 27 -30.80 18.21 -13.93
N PRO A 28 -32.02 18.74 -14.15
CA PRO A 28 -33.20 18.34 -13.37
C PRO A 28 -33.52 16.84 -13.41
N LEU A 29 -33.23 16.15 -14.53
CA LEU A 29 -33.41 14.70 -14.64
C LEU A 29 -32.55 13.90 -13.65
N TYR A 30 -31.42 14.45 -13.20
CA TYR A 30 -30.65 13.86 -12.11
C TYR A 30 -31.44 13.85 -10.80
N GLY A 31 -32.19 14.93 -10.53
CA GLY A 31 -33.10 15.00 -9.40
C GLY A 31 -34.15 13.90 -9.44
N THR A 32 -34.78 13.70 -10.60
CA THR A 32 -35.76 12.62 -10.80
C THR A 32 -35.11 11.24 -10.64
N LEU A 33 -33.89 11.03 -11.15
CA LEU A 33 -33.16 9.77 -10.96
C LEU A 33 -32.90 9.48 -9.47
N MET A 34 -32.50 10.48 -8.68
CA MET A 34 -32.32 10.32 -7.24
C MET A 34 -33.61 9.91 -6.53
N ASP A 35 -34.75 10.48 -6.94
CA ASP A 35 -36.06 10.14 -6.37
C ASP A 35 -36.46 8.69 -6.72
N ILE A 36 -36.23 8.27 -7.98
CA ILE A 36 -36.44 6.88 -8.44
C ILE A 36 -35.57 5.91 -7.63
N VAL A 37 -34.29 6.20 -7.45
CA VAL A 37 -33.38 5.35 -6.67
C VAL A 37 -33.87 5.21 -5.23
N SER A 38 -34.27 6.31 -4.60
CA SER A 38 -34.79 6.28 -3.22
C SER A 38 -36.06 5.43 -3.11
N GLN A 39 -36.97 5.53 -4.08
CA GLN A 39 -38.20 4.73 -4.15
C GLN A 39 -37.92 3.25 -4.36
N VAL A 40 -37.02 2.91 -5.29
CA VAL A 40 -36.65 1.52 -5.61
C VAL A 40 -35.93 0.89 -4.42
N ASP A 41 -34.90 1.53 -3.88
CA ASP A 41 -34.16 1.02 -2.72
C ASP A 41 -35.11 0.84 -1.51
N GLY A 42 -36.01 1.80 -1.28
CA GLY A 42 -37.05 1.69 -0.26
C GLY A 42 -37.99 0.50 -0.47
N SER A 43 -38.38 0.21 -1.72
CA SER A 43 -39.24 -0.91 -2.06
C SER A 43 -38.53 -2.26 -1.92
N VAL A 44 -37.25 -2.34 -2.34
CA VAL A 44 -36.39 -3.52 -2.16
C VAL A 44 -36.26 -3.84 -0.67
N LEU A 45 -35.94 -2.85 0.16
CA LEU A 45 -35.82 -3.04 1.61
C LEU A 45 -37.16 -3.40 2.26
N ALA A 46 -38.25 -2.76 1.86
CA ALA A 46 -39.58 -3.08 2.38
C ALA A 46 -39.97 -4.54 2.10
N SER A 47 -39.61 -5.07 0.92
CA SER A 47 -39.82 -6.49 0.59
C SER A 47 -39.03 -7.45 1.50
N GLN A 48 -37.98 -6.97 2.16
CA GLN A 48 -37.15 -7.69 3.12
C GLN A 48 -37.52 -7.35 4.58
N GLY A 49 -38.60 -6.60 4.81
CA GLY A 49 -39.02 -6.14 6.14
C GLY A 49 -38.13 -5.04 6.75
N GLN A 50 -37.32 -4.37 5.93
CA GLN A 50 -36.40 -3.31 6.33
C GLN A 50 -36.83 -1.94 5.77
N ASN A 51 -36.14 -0.87 6.17
CA ASN A 51 -36.34 0.48 5.63
C ASN A 51 -34.98 1.15 5.33
N LEU A 52 -34.98 2.31 4.68
CA LEU A 52 -33.75 3.02 4.28
C LEU A 52 -32.80 3.35 5.44
N GLN A 53 -33.28 3.47 6.68
CA GLN A 53 -32.44 3.73 7.86
C GLN A 53 -31.61 2.50 8.27
N HIS A 54 -31.95 1.30 7.79
CA HIS A 54 -31.15 0.09 8.00
C HIS A 54 -29.93 0.03 7.08
N LEU A 55 -29.90 0.85 6.02
CA LEU A 55 -28.71 0.95 5.18
C LEU A 55 -27.61 1.77 5.90
N PRO A 56 -26.33 1.36 5.78
CA PRO A 56 -25.22 2.15 6.26
C PRO A 56 -25.24 3.58 5.67
N VAL A 57 -24.81 4.57 6.46
CA VAL A 57 -24.74 5.98 6.04
C VAL A 57 -24.04 6.14 4.69
N ARG A 58 -22.96 5.37 4.43
CA ARG A 58 -22.27 5.38 3.15
C ARG A 58 -23.20 5.18 1.95
N HIS A 59 -24.19 4.28 2.01
CA HIS A 59 -25.04 3.96 0.86
C HIS A 59 -25.92 5.15 0.46
N GLN A 60 -26.40 5.92 1.44
CA GLN A 60 -27.31 7.05 1.18
C GLN A 60 -26.60 8.24 0.53
N ILE A 61 -25.28 8.37 0.74
CA ILE A 61 -24.47 9.48 0.22
C ILE A 61 -23.54 9.06 -0.93
N GLU A 62 -23.39 7.76 -1.18
CA GLU A 62 -22.44 7.21 -2.14
C GLU A 62 -22.74 7.65 -3.57
N ARG A 63 -21.75 8.30 -4.18
CA ARG A 63 -21.80 8.83 -5.53
C ARG A 63 -20.42 8.73 -6.17
N HIS A 64 -20.39 8.74 -7.50
CA HIS A 64 -19.17 9.09 -8.23
C HIS A 64 -19.43 10.19 -9.25
N GLY A 65 -18.44 11.04 -9.48
CA GLY A 65 -18.43 12.01 -10.58
C GLY A 65 -17.46 11.60 -11.68
N ALA A 66 -17.64 12.14 -12.88
CA ALA A 66 -16.64 12.05 -13.94
C ALA A 66 -16.32 13.42 -14.54
N ILE A 67 -15.03 13.70 -14.70
CA ILE A 67 -14.51 14.97 -15.25
C ILE A 67 -13.46 14.70 -16.32
N ARG A 68 -13.24 15.70 -17.17
CA ARG A 68 -12.21 15.65 -18.22
C ARG A 68 -11.33 16.89 -18.16
N VAL A 69 -10.02 16.70 -18.30
CA VAL A 69 -9.01 17.76 -18.32
C VAL A 69 -8.16 17.67 -19.59
N GLY A 70 -7.65 18.81 -20.04
CA GLY A 70 -6.91 18.94 -21.29
C GLY A 70 -5.40 18.80 -21.11
N THR A 71 -4.85 19.30 -20.01
CA THR A 71 -3.39 19.43 -19.82
C THR A 71 -2.86 18.64 -18.60
N PRO A 72 -1.57 18.28 -18.60
CA PRO A 72 -0.89 17.76 -17.41
C PRO A 72 -0.98 18.70 -16.20
N GLU A 73 -0.88 20.01 -16.42
CA GLU A 73 -0.93 21.03 -15.37
C GLU A 73 -2.28 21.04 -14.68
N GLU A 74 -3.36 20.93 -15.45
CA GLU A 74 -4.72 20.80 -14.91
C GLU A 74 -4.89 19.53 -14.09
N LEU A 75 -4.39 18.39 -14.60
CA LEU A 75 -4.43 17.11 -13.88
C LEU A 75 -3.66 17.17 -12.55
N ARG A 76 -2.50 17.84 -12.52
CA ARG A 76 -1.70 18.03 -11.30
C ARG A 76 -2.44 18.86 -10.26
N VAL A 77 -3.11 19.95 -10.65
CA VAL A 77 -3.88 20.76 -9.70
C VAL A 77 -5.10 19.99 -9.18
N ILE A 78 -5.80 19.24 -10.04
CA ILE A 78 -6.90 18.36 -9.63
C ILE A 78 -6.43 17.30 -8.63
N LYS A 79 -5.27 16.67 -8.87
CA LYS A 79 -4.65 15.74 -7.90
C LYS A 79 -4.43 16.40 -6.54
N ARG A 80 -3.87 17.62 -6.53
CA ARG A 80 -3.58 18.36 -5.29
C ARG A 80 -4.87 18.73 -4.56
N LEU A 81 -5.90 19.18 -5.29
CA LEU A 81 -7.22 19.46 -4.73
C LEU A 81 -7.84 18.22 -4.09
N PHE A 82 -7.85 17.09 -4.79
CA PHE A 82 -8.42 15.85 -4.26
C PHE A 82 -7.63 15.28 -3.07
N ALA A 83 -6.32 15.51 -3.00
CA ALA A 83 -5.52 15.13 -1.84
C ALA A 83 -5.96 15.86 -0.54
N VAL A 84 -6.41 17.12 -0.63
CA VAL A 84 -7.00 17.86 0.51
C VAL A 84 -8.25 17.15 1.05
N MET A 85 -8.96 16.42 0.19
CA MET A 85 -10.17 15.66 0.54
C MET A 85 -9.89 14.17 0.79
N GLY A 86 -8.63 13.77 1.00
CA GLY A 86 -8.27 12.38 1.28
C GLY A 86 -8.46 11.43 0.10
N MET A 87 -8.43 11.95 -1.13
CA MET A 87 -8.67 11.18 -2.35
C MET A 87 -7.38 11.05 -3.17
N TYR A 88 -7.06 9.82 -3.57
CA TYR A 88 -5.80 9.46 -4.23
C TYR A 88 -6.05 8.84 -5.61
N PRO A 89 -5.13 8.97 -6.57
CA PRO A 89 -5.28 8.38 -7.90
C PRO A 89 -5.09 6.85 -7.82
N VAL A 90 -6.17 6.11 -8.05
CA VAL A 90 -6.21 4.64 -8.04
C VAL A 90 -6.56 4.11 -9.42
N GLY A 91 -5.77 3.13 -9.87
CA GLY A 91 -5.93 2.47 -11.15
C GLY A 91 -5.58 3.33 -12.36
N TYR A 92 -5.42 2.65 -13.48
CA TYR A 92 -5.17 3.23 -14.79
C TYR A 92 -6.18 2.67 -15.80
N TYR A 93 -6.80 3.55 -16.58
CA TYR A 93 -7.77 3.17 -17.60
C TYR A 93 -7.37 3.80 -18.95
N ASP A 94 -7.08 2.95 -19.93
CA ASP A 94 -6.81 3.37 -21.30
C ASP A 94 -8.11 3.36 -22.11
N LEU A 95 -8.60 4.53 -22.52
CA LEU A 95 -9.85 4.65 -23.30
C LEU A 95 -9.59 4.62 -24.82
N THR A 96 -8.34 4.50 -25.26
CA THR A 96 -8.01 4.32 -26.68
C THR A 96 -8.50 2.99 -27.21
N VAL A 97 -8.62 1.98 -26.34
CA VAL A 97 -9.17 0.66 -26.65
C VAL A 97 -10.58 0.72 -27.25
N VAL A 98 -11.29 1.82 -27.00
CA VAL A 98 -12.67 2.05 -27.42
C VAL A 98 -12.82 3.29 -28.30
N GLY A 99 -11.71 3.79 -28.83
CA GLY A 99 -11.68 4.85 -29.83
C GLY A 99 -11.70 6.26 -29.27
N PHE A 100 -11.49 6.45 -27.97
CA PHE A 100 -11.40 7.78 -27.36
C PHE A 100 -9.93 8.21 -27.23
N PRO A 101 -9.57 9.46 -27.57
CA PRO A 101 -8.21 9.96 -27.44
C PRO A 101 -7.89 10.32 -25.97
N LEU A 102 -8.13 9.40 -25.04
CA LEU A 102 -8.20 9.66 -23.60
C LEU A 102 -7.55 8.54 -22.78
N HIS A 103 -7.05 8.89 -21.60
CA HIS A 103 -6.66 7.96 -20.54
C HIS A 103 -7.05 8.55 -19.17
N SER A 104 -7.23 7.72 -18.14
CA SER A 104 -7.79 8.18 -16.87
C SER A 104 -7.32 7.40 -15.65
N THR A 105 -7.64 7.95 -14.47
CA THR A 105 -7.49 7.35 -13.14
C THR A 105 -8.71 7.72 -12.28
N ALA A 106 -8.94 7.03 -11.17
CA ALA A 106 -10.00 7.34 -10.23
C ALA A 106 -9.44 7.98 -8.95
N PHE A 107 -9.88 9.18 -8.61
CA PHE A 107 -9.56 9.79 -7.32
C PHE A 107 -10.54 9.32 -6.26
N ARG A 108 -10.05 8.64 -5.21
CA ARG A 108 -10.90 8.11 -4.13
C ARG A 108 -10.16 7.86 -2.81
N PRO A 109 -10.88 7.69 -1.68
CA PRO A 109 -10.29 7.19 -0.44
C PRO A 109 -9.81 5.74 -0.55
N ILE A 110 -8.88 5.35 0.32
CA ILE A 110 -8.18 4.05 0.25
C ILE A 110 -8.17 3.25 1.57
N THR A 111 -8.77 3.76 2.64
CA THR A 111 -8.85 3.09 3.95
C THR A 111 -10.28 2.65 4.23
N ALA A 112 -10.44 1.56 5.00
CA ALA A 112 -11.77 1.05 5.38
C ALA A 112 -12.60 2.13 6.10
N GLU A 113 -11.98 2.88 7.01
CA GLU A 113 -12.64 3.93 7.78
C GLU A 113 -13.16 5.05 6.87
N SER A 114 -12.31 5.63 6.02
CA SER A 114 -12.70 6.75 5.15
C SER A 114 -13.75 6.35 4.11
N LEU A 115 -13.67 5.12 3.58
CA LEU A 115 -14.69 4.57 2.68
C LEU A 115 -16.04 4.34 3.39
N SER A 116 -16.01 3.93 4.67
CA SER A 116 -17.22 3.74 5.47
C SER A 116 -17.93 5.06 5.81
N LYS A 117 -17.16 6.14 5.96
CA LYS A 117 -17.68 7.50 6.18
C LYS A 117 -18.25 8.07 4.89
N ASN A 118 -17.45 8.13 3.82
CA ASN A 118 -17.87 8.64 2.52
C ASN A 118 -17.01 8.09 1.37
N PRO A 119 -17.56 7.22 0.49
CA PRO A 119 -16.83 6.60 -0.62
C PRO A 119 -16.92 7.43 -1.92
N PHE A 120 -16.97 8.76 -1.84
CA PHE A 120 -17.04 9.62 -3.03
C PHE A 120 -15.80 9.44 -3.91
N ARG A 121 -16.06 9.25 -5.21
CA ARG A 121 -15.06 8.94 -6.25
C ARG A 121 -15.16 9.93 -7.39
N VAL A 122 -14.05 10.29 -8.01
CA VAL A 122 -14.05 11.07 -9.25
C VAL A 122 -13.21 10.39 -10.32
N PHE A 123 -13.85 9.94 -11.38
CA PHE A 123 -13.19 9.42 -12.58
C PHE A 123 -12.64 10.59 -13.40
N THR A 124 -11.32 10.77 -13.38
CA THR A 124 -10.66 11.92 -13.98
C THR A 124 -9.92 11.49 -15.24
N THR A 125 -10.38 12.02 -16.37
CA THR A 125 -9.85 11.68 -17.68
C THR A 125 -9.01 12.81 -18.24
N LYS A 126 -7.90 12.48 -18.92
CA LYS A 126 -6.99 13.45 -19.53
C LYS A 126 -6.88 13.23 -21.04
N LEU A 127 -6.85 14.34 -21.80
CA LEU A 127 -6.74 14.33 -23.26
C LEU A 127 -5.36 13.88 -23.77
N ARG A 128 -5.32 12.86 -24.63
CA ARG A 128 -4.11 12.38 -25.33
C ARG A 128 -3.89 13.17 -26.61
N ARG A 129 -3.25 14.34 -26.48
CA ARG A 129 -2.91 15.24 -27.60
C ARG A 129 -2.13 14.55 -28.73
N ASP A 130 -1.33 13.53 -28.39
CA ASP A 130 -0.55 12.73 -29.34
C ASP A 130 -1.41 11.89 -30.31
N LEU A 131 -2.71 11.75 -30.02
CA LEU A 131 -3.67 11.01 -30.83
C LEU A 131 -4.56 11.91 -31.72
N ILE A 132 -4.39 13.23 -31.63
CA ILE A 132 -5.13 14.24 -32.40
C ILE A 132 -4.36 14.58 -33.68
N SER A 133 -5.05 14.90 -34.78
CA SER A 133 -4.43 15.41 -36.01
C SER A 133 -3.56 16.65 -35.77
N ALA A 134 -2.52 16.85 -36.58
CA ALA A 134 -1.54 17.91 -36.35
C ALA A 134 -2.13 19.33 -36.44
N ASP A 135 -3.04 19.56 -37.41
CA ASP A 135 -3.75 20.81 -37.63
C ASP A 135 -4.71 21.16 -36.49
N ILE A 136 -5.39 20.15 -35.92
CA ILE A 136 -6.29 20.35 -34.78
C ILE A 136 -5.50 20.51 -33.47
N ARG A 137 -4.36 19.81 -33.33
CA ARG A 137 -3.53 19.84 -32.12
C ARG A 137 -3.00 21.24 -31.81
N GLU A 138 -2.53 21.98 -32.81
CA GLU A 138 -2.05 23.36 -32.62
C GLU A 138 -3.15 24.25 -32.06
N LYS A 139 -4.37 24.12 -32.60
CA LYS A 139 -5.54 24.87 -32.11
C LYS A 139 -5.93 24.48 -30.69
N VAL A 140 -5.91 23.18 -30.37
CA VAL A 140 -6.14 22.67 -29.01
C VAL A 140 -5.13 23.25 -28.02
N ASP A 141 -3.85 23.28 -28.37
CA ASP A 141 -2.79 23.83 -27.52
C ASP A 141 -2.96 25.34 -27.29
N GLU A 142 -3.33 26.11 -28.32
CA GLU A 142 -3.64 27.53 -28.20
C GLU A 142 -4.78 27.78 -27.19
N ILE A 143 -5.91 27.07 -27.34
CA ILE A 143 -7.10 27.27 -26.52
C ILE A 143 -6.84 26.85 -25.06
N LEU A 144 -6.21 25.68 -24.85
CA LEU A 144 -5.92 25.17 -23.51
C LEU A 144 -4.87 26.01 -22.79
N ALA A 145 -3.90 26.61 -23.49
CA ALA A 145 -2.92 27.50 -22.89
C ALA A 145 -3.54 28.82 -22.40
N ALA A 146 -4.58 29.32 -23.07
CA ALA A 146 -5.30 30.53 -22.68
C ALA A 146 -6.32 30.28 -21.54
N ARG A 147 -6.73 29.03 -21.32
CA ARG A 147 -7.75 28.66 -20.34
C ARG A 147 -7.24 28.79 -18.90
N LYS A 148 -8.12 29.23 -18.00
CA LYS A 148 -7.89 29.26 -16.55
C LYS A 148 -9.00 28.53 -15.80
N LEU A 149 -8.78 27.25 -15.50
CA LEU A 149 -9.75 26.44 -14.74
C LEU A 149 -9.79 26.78 -13.25
N PHE A 150 -8.65 27.18 -12.67
CA PHE A 150 -8.50 27.34 -11.22
C PHE A 150 -8.41 28.81 -10.85
N THR A 151 -9.18 29.22 -9.82
CA THR A 151 -9.09 30.57 -9.29
C THR A 151 -7.79 30.76 -8.51
N PRO A 152 -7.23 31.99 -8.45
CA PRO A 152 -6.07 32.26 -7.61
C PRO A 152 -6.29 31.85 -6.14
N ARG A 153 -7.49 32.14 -5.62
CA ARG A 153 -7.89 31.78 -4.26
C ARG A 153 -7.84 30.27 -4.02
N LEU A 154 -8.31 29.45 -4.95
CA LEU A 154 -8.23 27.99 -4.83
C LEU A 154 -6.78 27.51 -4.76
N LEU A 155 -5.91 28.07 -5.61
CA LEU A 155 -4.49 27.69 -5.64
C LEU A 155 -3.76 28.07 -4.34
N GLU A 156 -4.11 29.21 -3.74
CA GLU A 156 -3.64 29.62 -2.42
C GLU A 156 -4.08 28.62 -1.34
N ILE A 157 -5.37 28.28 -1.30
CA ILE A 157 -5.94 27.32 -0.33
C ILE A 157 -5.26 25.96 -0.43
N ILE A 158 -5.08 25.43 -1.65
CA ILE A 158 -4.37 24.17 -1.87
C ILE A 158 -2.92 24.30 -1.36
N GLY A 159 -2.24 25.41 -1.64
CA GLY A 159 -0.89 25.67 -1.15
C GLY A 159 -0.78 25.78 0.38
N HIS A 160 -1.80 26.32 1.05
CA HIS A 160 -1.89 26.33 2.52
C HIS A 160 -2.11 24.93 3.07
N ALA A 161 -3.01 24.16 2.45
CA ALA A 161 -3.29 22.78 2.86
C ALA A 161 -2.04 21.89 2.76
N GLU A 162 -1.25 22.01 1.69
CA GLU A 162 0.01 21.27 1.51
C GLU A 162 1.09 21.61 2.54
N LYS A 163 1.07 22.83 3.07
CA LYS A 163 1.99 23.28 4.14
C LYS A 163 1.47 23.00 5.55
N GLY A 164 0.26 22.42 5.67
CA GLY A 164 -0.41 22.22 6.96
C GLY A 164 -0.85 23.52 7.65
N SER A 165 -1.00 24.62 6.90
CA SER A 165 -1.30 25.96 7.42
C SER A 165 -2.69 26.46 7.00
N ILE A 166 -3.66 25.56 6.82
CA ILE A 166 -5.02 25.92 6.40
C ILE A 166 -5.75 26.67 7.52
N SER A 167 -6.41 27.77 7.17
CA SER A 167 -7.25 28.53 8.10
C SER A 167 -8.72 28.09 8.03
N ASN A 168 -9.53 28.49 9.01
CA ASN A 168 -10.99 28.27 8.93
C ASN A 168 -11.61 28.96 7.70
N GLN A 169 -11.10 30.14 7.32
CA GLN A 169 -11.54 30.83 6.11
C GLN A 169 -11.18 30.03 4.85
N ASP A 170 -10.00 29.40 4.81
CA ASP A 170 -9.61 28.54 3.69
C ASP A 170 -10.53 27.31 3.59
N ILE A 171 -10.94 26.73 4.73
CA ILE A 171 -11.92 25.62 4.78
C ILE A 171 -13.29 26.05 4.23
N ASP A 172 -13.75 27.24 4.62
CA ASP A 172 -15.04 27.78 4.18
C ASP A 172 -15.05 28.16 2.69
N ASP A 173 -13.92 28.66 2.19
CA ASP A 173 -13.75 29.06 0.79
C ASP A 173 -13.47 27.86 -0.14
N LEU A 174 -12.90 26.76 0.36
CA LEU A 174 -12.43 25.64 -0.46
C LEU A 174 -13.52 25.07 -1.37
N ILE A 175 -14.68 24.75 -0.82
CA ILE A 175 -15.76 24.10 -1.57
C ILE A 175 -16.37 25.06 -2.61
N PRO A 176 -16.79 26.30 -2.25
CA PRO A 176 -17.25 27.28 -3.23
C PRO A 176 -16.25 27.54 -4.37
N GLU A 177 -14.96 27.62 -4.06
CA GLU A 177 -13.91 27.82 -5.07
C GLU A 177 -13.71 26.57 -5.95
N ALA A 178 -13.69 25.37 -5.36
CA ALA A 178 -13.56 24.11 -6.09
C ALA A 178 -14.73 23.85 -7.05
N LEU A 179 -15.98 24.14 -6.63
CA LEU A 179 -17.16 23.94 -7.46
C LEU A 179 -17.15 24.74 -8.76
N LYS A 180 -16.43 25.88 -8.81
CA LYS A 180 -16.28 26.70 -10.03
C LYS A 180 -15.58 25.93 -11.16
N ILE A 181 -14.72 24.96 -10.84
CA ILE A 181 -14.06 24.11 -11.84
C ILE A 181 -15.09 23.24 -12.56
N PHE A 182 -16.09 22.76 -11.82
CA PHE A 182 -16.99 21.69 -12.24
C PHE A 182 -18.36 22.17 -12.71
N LYS A 183 -18.60 23.48 -12.61
CA LYS A 183 -19.85 24.13 -13.02
C LYS A 183 -20.04 24.11 -14.54
N TRP A 184 -21.28 23.95 -15.00
CA TRP A 184 -21.60 24.13 -16.40
C TRP A 184 -21.65 25.60 -16.84
N HIS A 185 -21.18 25.86 -18.06
CA HIS A 185 -21.23 27.16 -18.71
C HIS A 185 -21.82 27.01 -20.11
N SER A 186 -22.93 27.68 -20.38
CA SER A 186 -23.57 27.71 -21.71
C SER A 186 -22.84 28.60 -22.73
N GLN A 187 -21.70 29.18 -22.37
CA GLN A 187 -20.90 30.03 -23.25
C GLN A 187 -19.59 29.33 -23.60
N SER A 188 -19.34 29.14 -24.90
CA SER A 188 -18.08 28.60 -25.40
C SER A 188 -16.96 29.64 -25.36
N THR A 189 -15.72 29.18 -25.20
CA THR A 189 -14.49 29.99 -25.29
C THR A 189 -13.98 30.15 -26.71
N VAL A 190 -14.61 29.51 -27.70
CA VAL A 190 -14.19 29.52 -29.11
C VAL A 190 -15.31 29.94 -30.05
N SER A 191 -14.97 30.20 -31.31
CA SER A 191 -15.94 30.48 -32.37
C SER A 191 -16.76 29.25 -32.74
N PHE A 192 -17.92 29.45 -33.38
CA PHE A 192 -18.75 28.33 -33.85
C PHE A 192 -18.02 27.48 -34.90
N GLU A 193 -17.19 28.12 -35.72
CA GLU A 193 -16.37 27.46 -36.73
C GLU A 193 -15.31 26.56 -36.08
N ASP A 194 -14.56 27.07 -35.10
CA ASP A 194 -13.54 26.29 -34.38
C ASP A 194 -14.17 25.14 -33.59
N TYR A 195 -15.31 25.37 -32.94
CA TYR A 195 -16.08 24.33 -32.28
C TYR A 195 -16.46 23.20 -33.26
N THR A 196 -16.93 23.57 -34.45
CA THR A 196 -17.34 22.59 -35.48
C THR A 196 -16.14 21.77 -35.96
N LYS A 197 -14.98 22.41 -36.17
CA LYS A 197 -13.73 21.71 -36.53
C LYS A 197 -13.30 20.72 -35.45
N LEU A 198 -13.28 21.16 -34.19
CA LEU A 198 -12.90 20.32 -33.04
C LEU A 198 -13.88 19.15 -32.85
N LYS A 199 -15.19 19.40 -33.01
CA LYS A 199 -16.23 18.38 -32.91
C LYS A 199 -16.11 17.34 -34.02
N HIS A 200 -15.74 17.76 -35.23
CA HIS A 200 -15.53 16.89 -36.38
C HIS A 200 -14.35 15.93 -36.18
N GLU A 201 -13.25 16.39 -35.56
CA GLU A 201 -12.14 15.51 -35.19
C GLU A 201 -12.59 14.46 -34.16
N HIS A 202 -13.20 14.91 -33.05
CA HIS A 202 -13.89 14.02 -32.10
C HIS A 202 -14.80 14.84 -31.17
N PRO A 203 -16.06 14.45 -30.91
CA PRO A 203 -16.97 15.20 -30.04
C PRO A 203 -16.41 15.48 -28.63
N VAL A 204 -15.69 14.51 -28.06
CA VAL A 204 -15.01 14.66 -26.76
C VAL A 204 -13.89 15.72 -26.74
N ILE A 205 -13.26 16.02 -27.88
CA ILE A 205 -12.26 17.10 -27.96
C ILE A 205 -12.97 18.44 -27.82
N ALA A 206 -14.09 18.64 -28.53
CA ALA A 206 -14.88 19.85 -28.40
C ALA A 206 -15.40 20.05 -26.97
N ASP A 207 -15.88 18.98 -26.33
CA ASP A 207 -16.32 18.99 -24.93
C ASP A 207 -15.21 19.42 -23.96
N ILE A 208 -13.98 18.92 -24.15
CA ILE A 208 -12.85 19.25 -23.28
C ILE A 208 -12.32 20.67 -23.53
N VAL A 209 -12.27 21.10 -24.78
CA VAL A 209 -11.45 22.27 -25.19
C VAL A 209 -12.28 23.54 -25.30
N CYS A 210 -13.55 23.45 -25.71
CA CYS A 210 -14.36 24.62 -26.09
C CYS A 210 -15.05 25.32 -24.89
N PHE A 211 -14.84 24.83 -23.67
CA PHE A 211 -15.53 25.32 -22.48
C PHE A 211 -14.56 25.84 -21.41
N PRO A 212 -14.96 26.87 -20.63
CA PRO A 212 -14.10 27.52 -19.66
C PRO A 212 -13.90 26.70 -18.37
N SER A 213 -14.62 25.59 -18.20
CA SER A 213 -14.64 24.76 -17.00
C SER A 213 -14.41 23.28 -17.35
N ALA A 214 -13.98 22.49 -16.37
CA ALA A 214 -13.95 21.02 -16.46
C ALA A 214 -15.23 20.46 -15.85
N HIS A 215 -16.36 20.79 -16.49
CA HIS A 215 -17.69 20.51 -15.98
C HIS A 215 -17.93 19.02 -15.67
N ILE A 216 -18.84 18.73 -14.73
CA ILE A 216 -19.26 17.35 -14.43
C ILE A 216 -19.94 16.74 -15.66
N ASN A 217 -19.38 15.65 -16.18
CA ASN A 217 -19.98 14.89 -17.28
C ASN A 217 -21.25 14.17 -16.79
N HIS A 218 -21.09 13.42 -15.71
CA HIS A 218 -22.17 12.74 -15.00
C HIS A 218 -21.85 12.68 -13.51
N LEU A 219 -22.92 12.60 -12.71
CA LEU A 219 -22.86 12.28 -11.30
C LEU A 219 -23.78 11.08 -11.08
N THR A 220 -23.21 10.00 -10.55
CA THR A 220 -23.84 8.68 -10.54
C THR A 220 -24.17 8.30 -9.10
N PRO A 221 -25.45 8.09 -8.75
CA PRO A 221 -25.81 7.53 -7.46
C PRO A 221 -25.67 6.01 -7.45
N ARG A 222 -25.68 5.43 -6.25
CA ARG A 222 -25.74 3.98 -6.04
C ARG A 222 -27.19 3.52 -5.82
N THR A 223 -27.55 2.36 -6.37
CA THR A 223 -28.82 1.66 -6.06
C THR A 223 -28.57 0.20 -5.64
N LEU A 224 -29.56 -0.39 -4.96
CA LEU A 224 -29.61 -1.82 -4.63
C LEU A 224 -30.02 -2.69 -5.82
N ASP A 225 -30.87 -2.19 -6.73
CA ASP A 225 -31.38 -2.95 -7.88
C ASP A 225 -31.47 -2.08 -9.13
N ILE A 226 -30.46 -2.22 -9.99
CA ILE A 226 -30.35 -1.44 -11.22
C ILE A 226 -31.41 -1.81 -12.28
N GLU A 227 -31.94 -3.04 -12.27
CA GLU A 227 -32.96 -3.47 -13.24
C GLU A 227 -34.32 -2.85 -12.91
N LEU A 228 -34.64 -2.74 -11.62
CA LEU A 228 -35.84 -2.03 -11.17
C LEU A 228 -35.71 -0.52 -11.43
N VAL A 229 -34.55 0.09 -11.14
CA VAL A 229 -34.32 1.50 -11.47
C VAL A 229 -34.45 1.73 -12.98
N GLN A 230 -33.85 0.89 -13.83
CA GLN A 230 -33.96 1.04 -15.29
C GLN A 230 -35.43 0.96 -15.76
N LYS A 231 -36.21 0.00 -15.26
CA LYS A 231 -37.65 -0.12 -15.57
C LYS A 231 -38.43 1.12 -15.14
N GLU A 232 -38.13 1.66 -13.96
CA GLU A 232 -38.82 2.85 -13.44
C GLU A 232 -38.40 4.13 -14.16
N MET A 233 -37.14 4.24 -14.58
CA MET A 233 -36.68 5.30 -15.47
C MET A 233 -37.50 5.30 -16.77
N ILE A 234 -37.69 4.13 -17.39
CA ILE A 234 -38.48 3.99 -18.62
C ILE A 234 -39.97 4.31 -18.35
N SER A 235 -40.54 3.82 -17.25
CA SER A 235 -41.95 4.03 -16.89
C SER A 235 -42.27 5.52 -16.68
N GLN A 236 -41.33 6.27 -16.09
CA GLN A 236 -41.44 7.72 -15.86
C GLN A 236 -40.97 8.57 -17.05
N GLY A 237 -40.64 7.94 -18.19
CA GLY A 237 -40.31 8.63 -19.45
C GLY A 237 -38.88 9.19 -19.53
N LEU A 238 -37.96 8.75 -18.68
CA LEU A 238 -36.54 9.06 -18.84
C LEU A 238 -36.00 8.27 -20.04
N PRO A 239 -35.13 8.86 -20.88
CA PRO A 239 -34.57 8.21 -22.07
C PRO A 239 -33.43 7.23 -21.67
N ALA A 240 -33.75 6.24 -20.84
CA ALA A 240 -32.85 5.19 -20.41
C ALA A 240 -32.38 4.34 -21.60
N LYS A 241 -31.15 3.85 -21.55
CA LYS A 241 -30.63 2.89 -22.52
C LYS A 241 -31.20 1.50 -22.26
N ASP A 242 -31.31 0.70 -23.32
CA ASP A 242 -31.80 -0.68 -23.24
C ASP A 242 -30.81 -1.61 -22.51
N GLY A 243 -29.51 -1.37 -22.64
CA GLY A 243 -28.46 -2.22 -22.07
C GLY A 243 -27.97 -1.80 -20.68
N ILE A 244 -27.65 -2.79 -19.85
CA ILE A 244 -26.91 -2.64 -18.59
C ILE A 244 -25.51 -3.22 -18.80
N GLU A 245 -24.48 -2.44 -18.51
CA GLU A 245 -23.09 -2.87 -18.60
C GLU A 245 -22.62 -3.55 -17.31
N GLY A 246 -21.62 -4.43 -17.43
CA GLY A 246 -21.07 -5.21 -16.33
C GLY A 246 -21.53 -6.67 -16.36
N PRO A 247 -21.39 -7.41 -15.26
CA PRO A 247 -21.90 -8.77 -15.16
C PRO A 247 -23.45 -8.78 -15.26
N PRO A 248 -24.05 -9.94 -15.58
CA PRO A 248 -25.50 -10.11 -15.52
C PRO A 248 -26.01 -9.98 -14.07
N ASN A 249 -27.33 -10.03 -13.87
CA ASN A 249 -27.89 -10.09 -12.53
C ASN A 249 -27.42 -11.35 -11.77
N ARG A 250 -27.12 -11.20 -10.48
CA ARG A 250 -26.43 -12.18 -9.64
C ARG A 250 -26.88 -12.07 -8.21
N SER A 251 -26.98 -13.21 -7.53
CA SER A 251 -27.23 -13.28 -6.08
C SER A 251 -26.03 -12.75 -5.28
N CYS A 252 -24.82 -12.94 -5.82
CA CYS A 252 -23.57 -12.40 -5.32
C CYS A 252 -23.00 -11.40 -6.35
N PRO A 253 -23.46 -10.13 -6.35
CA PRO A 253 -22.97 -9.13 -7.29
C PRO A 253 -21.46 -8.95 -7.19
N ILE A 254 -20.77 -8.85 -8.32
CA ILE A 254 -19.32 -8.61 -8.42
C ILE A 254 -19.07 -7.34 -9.23
N LEU A 255 -17.93 -6.68 -8.99
CA LEU A 255 -17.56 -5.43 -9.65
C LEU A 255 -18.69 -4.39 -9.52
N LEU A 256 -19.23 -3.91 -10.65
CA LEU A 256 -20.40 -3.06 -10.69
C LEU A 256 -21.21 -3.34 -11.96
N ARG A 257 -22.49 -2.99 -11.90
CA ARG A 257 -23.40 -2.88 -13.05
C ARG A 257 -23.79 -1.43 -13.22
N GLN A 258 -23.93 -0.96 -14.45
CA GLN A 258 -24.23 0.44 -14.71
C GLN A 258 -25.12 0.62 -15.95
N THR A 259 -25.92 1.67 -15.98
CA THR A 259 -26.64 2.13 -17.17
C THR A 259 -26.79 3.65 -17.12
N SER A 260 -27.21 4.25 -18.22
CA SER A 260 -27.35 5.70 -18.36
C SER A 260 -28.62 6.07 -19.11
N PHE A 261 -29.06 7.31 -18.97
CA PHE A 261 -29.99 7.92 -19.92
C PHE A 261 -29.24 8.81 -20.90
N ARG A 262 -29.83 9.07 -22.06
CA ARG A 262 -29.19 9.89 -23.11
C ARG A 262 -28.90 11.32 -22.61
N ALA A 263 -27.79 11.88 -23.08
CA ALA A 263 -27.44 13.26 -22.80
C ALA A 263 -28.52 14.23 -23.29
N LEU A 264 -28.80 15.26 -22.49
CA LEU A 264 -29.68 16.35 -22.91
C LEU A 264 -28.92 17.26 -23.89
N GLU A 265 -29.59 17.72 -24.94
CA GLU A 265 -29.07 18.79 -25.80
C GLU A 265 -29.20 20.11 -25.05
N GLU A 266 -28.06 20.72 -24.73
CA GLU A 266 -28.02 21.94 -23.93
C GLU A 266 -27.71 23.14 -24.81
N PRO A 267 -28.38 24.29 -24.62
CA PRO A 267 -28.11 25.48 -25.41
C PRO A 267 -26.70 26.00 -25.14
N VAL A 268 -25.93 26.19 -26.21
CA VAL A 268 -24.57 26.77 -26.17
C VAL A 268 -24.49 27.98 -27.08
N ASN A 269 -23.85 29.03 -26.56
CA ASN A 269 -23.64 30.30 -27.23
C ASN A 269 -22.18 30.42 -27.71
N PHE A 270 -22.00 30.84 -28.95
CA PHE A 270 -20.70 31.05 -29.60
C PHE A 270 -20.55 32.49 -30.06
N PHE A 271 -19.34 33.03 -30.02
CA PHE A 271 -19.01 34.35 -30.56
C PHE A 271 -18.13 34.19 -31.81
N ASN A 272 -18.63 34.64 -32.96
CA ASN A 272 -17.85 34.65 -34.21
C ASN A 272 -17.05 35.95 -34.36
N GLU A 273 -16.15 35.99 -35.35
CA GLU A 273 -15.43 37.22 -35.72
C GLU A 273 -16.43 38.36 -35.97
N GLY A 274 -16.27 39.47 -35.22
CA GLY A 274 -17.21 40.60 -35.22
C GLY A 274 -18.24 40.61 -34.07
N TYR A 275 -18.12 39.74 -33.06
CA TYR A 275 -18.99 39.66 -31.87
C TYR A 275 -20.46 39.30 -32.15
N SER A 276 -20.73 38.65 -33.29
CA SER A 276 -22.06 38.09 -33.56
C SER A 276 -22.29 36.83 -32.73
N LEU A 277 -23.45 36.76 -32.06
CA LEU A 277 -23.85 35.63 -31.22
C LEU A 277 -24.50 34.54 -32.08
N VAL A 278 -23.95 33.33 -32.02
CA VAL A 278 -24.55 32.14 -32.66
C VAL A 278 -25.07 31.21 -31.56
N HIS A 279 -26.33 30.81 -31.70
CA HIS A 279 -26.97 29.83 -30.81
C HIS A 279 -26.89 28.44 -31.44
N SER A 280 -26.38 27.46 -30.71
CA SER A 280 -26.39 26.04 -31.09
C SER A 280 -26.63 25.17 -29.85
N THR A 281 -26.43 23.86 -29.98
CA THR A 281 -26.62 22.88 -28.89
C THR A 281 -25.40 21.99 -28.73
N HIS A 282 -25.19 21.50 -27.51
CA HIS A 282 -24.15 20.52 -27.19
C HIS A 282 -24.69 19.46 -26.23
N ALA A 283 -24.64 18.21 -26.64
CA ALA A 283 -24.89 17.05 -25.78
C ALA A 283 -23.58 16.56 -25.13
N ALA A 284 -23.38 16.93 -23.86
CA ALA A 284 -22.22 16.50 -23.07
C ALA A 284 -22.61 15.76 -21.79
N ARG A 285 -23.67 16.23 -21.12
CA ARG A 285 -24.03 15.78 -19.77
C ARG A 285 -25.19 14.80 -19.81
N PHE A 286 -25.00 13.69 -19.13
CA PHE A 286 -26.00 12.63 -18.99
C PHE A 286 -26.03 12.14 -17.55
N GLY A 287 -27.15 11.54 -17.13
CA GLY A 287 -27.17 10.83 -15.85
C GLY A 287 -26.86 9.36 -16.06
N GLU A 288 -26.19 8.81 -15.06
CA GLU A 288 -25.79 7.42 -14.96
C GLU A 288 -26.27 6.89 -13.61
N ILE A 289 -26.47 5.58 -13.53
CA ILE A 289 -26.80 4.87 -12.29
C ILE A 289 -25.90 3.63 -12.19
N GLU A 290 -25.45 3.32 -10.97
CA GLU A 290 -24.65 2.11 -10.71
C GLU A 290 -25.19 1.25 -9.55
N GLN A 291 -25.01 -0.05 -9.68
CA GLN A 291 -25.16 -1.02 -8.59
C GLN A 291 -23.80 -1.68 -8.36
N ARG A 292 -23.27 -1.56 -7.14
CA ARG A 292 -21.92 -2.01 -6.80
C ARG A 292 -21.95 -3.33 -6.06
N GLY A 293 -21.16 -4.28 -6.55
CA GLY A 293 -20.94 -5.58 -5.97
C GLY A 293 -19.59 -5.67 -5.26
N ALA A 294 -19.08 -6.90 -5.17
CA ALA A 294 -17.85 -7.22 -4.48
C ALA A 294 -16.59 -6.96 -5.32
N ALA A 295 -15.53 -6.51 -4.67
CA ALA A 295 -14.20 -6.39 -5.25
C ALA A 295 -13.64 -7.78 -5.55
N VAL A 296 -13.21 -8.00 -6.79
CA VAL A 296 -12.67 -9.30 -7.23
C VAL A 296 -11.14 -9.33 -7.10
N THR A 297 -10.60 -10.53 -6.89
CA THR A 297 -9.16 -10.77 -6.95
C THR A 297 -8.65 -10.76 -8.40
N PRO A 298 -7.33 -10.77 -8.67
CA PRO A 298 -6.82 -10.95 -10.02
C PRO A 298 -7.35 -12.21 -10.71
N GLN A 299 -7.53 -13.30 -9.96
CA GLN A 299 -8.12 -14.54 -10.47
C GLN A 299 -9.62 -14.37 -10.78
N GLY A 300 -10.38 -13.75 -9.87
CA GLY A 300 -11.78 -13.42 -10.10
C GLY A 300 -11.97 -12.49 -11.30
N ARG A 301 -11.02 -11.57 -11.51
CA ARG A 301 -11.02 -10.68 -12.68
C ARG A 301 -10.74 -11.42 -13.98
N ALA A 302 -9.74 -12.30 -14.01
CA ALA A 302 -9.44 -13.11 -15.19
C ALA A 302 -10.64 -13.99 -15.61
N LEU A 303 -11.35 -14.56 -14.64
CA LEU A 303 -12.57 -15.32 -14.91
C LEU A 303 -13.71 -14.44 -15.45
N TYR A 304 -13.87 -13.23 -14.91
CA TYR A 304 -14.84 -12.25 -15.42
C TYR A 304 -14.54 -11.89 -16.88
N ASP A 305 -13.29 -11.52 -17.18
CA ASP A 305 -12.86 -11.13 -18.52
C ASP A 305 -13.04 -12.28 -19.52
N LYS A 306 -12.77 -13.53 -19.11
CA LYS A 306 -13.03 -14.73 -19.91
C LYS A 306 -14.53 -14.94 -20.19
N CYS A 307 -15.39 -14.84 -19.18
CA CYS A 307 -16.83 -15.03 -19.37
C CYS A 307 -17.43 -13.96 -20.31
N LEU A 308 -16.95 -12.73 -20.20
CA LEU A 308 -17.34 -11.62 -21.08
C LEU A 308 -16.85 -11.84 -22.52
N HIS A 309 -15.61 -12.31 -22.69
CA HIS A 309 -15.05 -12.65 -24.00
C HIS A 309 -15.84 -13.79 -24.68
N ASP A 310 -16.09 -14.89 -23.96
CA ASP A 310 -16.89 -16.02 -24.44
C ASP A 310 -18.29 -15.56 -24.89
N ALA A 311 -18.90 -14.58 -24.20
CA ALA A 311 -20.22 -14.06 -24.57
C ALA A 311 -20.17 -13.31 -25.90
N HIS A 312 -19.15 -12.48 -26.11
CA HIS A 312 -18.94 -11.78 -27.38
C HIS A 312 -18.70 -12.76 -28.55
N GLU A 313 -17.85 -13.78 -28.34
CA GLU A 313 -17.59 -14.79 -29.38
C GLU A 313 -18.87 -15.56 -29.74
N ARG A 314 -19.68 -15.91 -28.75
CA ARG A 314 -20.94 -16.65 -28.97
C ARG A 314 -21.94 -15.85 -29.78
N VAL A 315 -22.06 -14.54 -29.55
CA VAL A 315 -22.91 -13.66 -30.36
C VAL A 315 -22.34 -13.50 -31.78
N ALA A 316 -21.02 -13.32 -31.92
CA ALA A 316 -20.39 -13.18 -33.22
C ALA A 316 -20.50 -14.45 -34.09
N ALA A 317 -20.48 -15.64 -33.47
CA ALA A 317 -20.62 -16.92 -34.15
C ALA A 317 -22.08 -17.28 -34.49
N ALA A 318 -23.06 -16.65 -33.85
CA ALA A 318 -24.47 -16.92 -34.11
C ALA A 318 -24.89 -16.34 -35.47
N SER A 319 -25.11 -17.21 -36.45
CA SER A 319 -25.51 -16.83 -37.82
C SER A 319 -26.96 -16.33 -37.95
N SER A 320 -27.75 -16.37 -36.86
CA SER A 320 -29.16 -16.00 -36.80
C SER A 320 -29.43 -14.96 -35.71
N SER A 321 -30.34 -14.02 -35.99
CA SER A 321 -30.71 -12.87 -35.14
C SER A 321 -31.44 -13.17 -33.83
N SER A 322 -31.45 -14.43 -33.36
CA SER A 322 -32.25 -14.87 -32.19
C SER A 322 -31.47 -14.91 -30.87
N LEU A 323 -30.13 -14.93 -30.89
CA LEU A 323 -29.32 -14.92 -29.67
C LEU A 323 -28.96 -13.48 -29.30
N THR A 324 -29.50 -12.97 -28.19
CA THR A 324 -29.15 -11.63 -27.68
C THR A 324 -27.86 -11.69 -26.87
N PHE A 325 -27.14 -10.57 -26.79
CA PHE A 325 -25.93 -10.47 -25.97
C PHE A 325 -26.22 -10.79 -24.49
N ASP A 326 -27.34 -10.31 -23.94
CA ASP A 326 -27.73 -10.58 -22.56
C ASP A 326 -27.93 -12.08 -22.30
N SER A 327 -28.56 -12.80 -23.24
CA SER A 327 -28.75 -14.26 -23.11
C SER A 327 -27.42 -15.02 -23.18
N ALA A 328 -26.49 -14.57 -24.03
CA ALA A 328 -25.15 -15.14 -24.11
C ALA A 328 -24.35 -14.84 -22.83
N LEU A 329 -24.45 -13.61 -22.32
CA LEU A 329 -23.78 -13.15 -21.11
C LEU A 329 -24.25 -13.94 -19.88
N SER A 330 -25.57 -14.07 -19.66
CA SER A 330 -26.11 -14.91 -18.58
C SER A 330 -25.66 -16.36 -18.70
N SER A 331 -25.61 -16.91 -19.92
CA SER A 331 -25.16 -18.29 -20.14
C SER A 331 -23.68 -18.49 -19.83
N THR A 332 -22.78 -17.60 -20.25
CA THR A 332 -21.34 -17.76 -20.00
C THR A 332 -20.98 -17.51 -18.54
N PHE A 333 -21.66 -16.55 -17.88
CA PHE A 333 -21.48 -16.25 -16.45
C PHE A 333 -22.05 -17.32 -15.50
N SER A 334 -22.78 -18.32 -16.01
CA SER A 334 -23.11 -19.52 -15.22
C SER A 334 -21.86 -20.29 -14.76
N LYS A 335 -20.72 -20.09 -15.44
CA LYS A 335 -19.40 -20.61 -15.03
C LYS A 335 -18.77 -19.83 -13.87
N TYR A 336 -19.31 -18.67 -13.51
CA TYR A 336 -18.82 -17.84 -12.42
C TYR A 336 -19.63 -18.16 -11.15
N PRO A 337 -19.01 -18.64 -10.05
CA PRO A 337 -19.73 -19.00 -8.82
C PRO A 337 -20.62 -17.89 -8.27
N ASP A 338 -21.89 -18.19 -7.98
CA ASP A 338 -22.88 -17.21 -7.47
C ASP A 338 -23.28 -17.49 -6.02
N ASN A 339 -22.29 -17.91 -5.22
CA ASN A 339 -22.43 -18.20 -3.81
C ASN A 339 -21.23 -17.61 -3.05
N TRP A 340 -21.48 -16.85 -1.97
CA TRP A 340 -20.41 -16.16 -1.25
C TRP A 340 -19.36 -17.12 -0.66
N SER A 341 -19.76 -18.28 -0.16
CA SER A 341 -18.84 -19.28 0.37
C SER A 341 -17.94 -19.85 -0.72
N GLU A 342 -18.52 -20.17 -1.89
CA GLU A 342 -17.75 -20.69 -3.03
C GLU A 342 -16.78 -19.64 -3.58
N LEU A 343 -17.23 -18.39 -3.72
CA LEU A 343 -16.42 -17.26 -4.15
C LEU A 343 -15.23 -17.01 -3.21
N ARG A 344 -15.44 -17.16 -1.90
CA ARG A 344 -14.40 -17.02 -0.87
C ARG A 344 -13.40 -18.16 -0.92
N THR A 345 -13.87 -19.42 -0.91
CA THR A 345 -13.01 -20.60 -0.93
C THR A 345 -12.16 -20.69 -2.20
N GLN A 346 -12.68 -20.24 -3.34
CA GLN A 346 -11.92 -20.19 -4.60
C GLN A 346 -11.04 -18.93 -4.74
N GLY A 347 -11.05 -18.02 -3.76
CA GLY A 347 -10.25 -16.80 -3.79
C GLY A 347 -10.60 -15.87 -4.95
N LEU A 348 -11.88 -15.78 -5.35
CA LEU A 348 -12.33 -14.97 -6.49
C LEU A 348 -12.72 -13.54 -6.07
N VAL A 349 -13.06 -13.34 -4.80
CA VAL A 349 -13.55 -12.07 -4.23
C VAL A 349 -12.78 -11.77 -2.93
N TYR A 350 -12.57 -10.49 -2.66
CA TYR A 350 -12.03 -10.02 -1.38
C TYR A 350 -13.13 -9.87 -0.33
N PHE A 351 -12.83 -10.27 0.91
CA PHE A 351 -13.77 -10.26 2.03
C PHE A 351 -13.21 -9.49 3.23
N ARG A 352 -14.12 -8.83 3.96
CA ARG A 352 -13.86 -8.30 5.29
C ARG A 352 -14.33 -9.32 6.31
N TYR A 353 -13.49 -9.62 7.30
CA TYR A 353 -13.80 -10.53 8.39
C TYR A 353 -14.15 -9.73 9.66
N LYS A 354 -15.15 -10.20 10.40
CA LYS A 354 -15.61 -9.57 11.66
C LYS A 354 -16.02 -10.64 12.67
N VAL A 355 -15.88 -10.34 13.95
CA VAL A 355 -16.38 -11.22 15.03
C VAL A 355 -17.91 -11.14 15.05
N ASN A 356 -18.59 -12.29 15.11
CA ASN A 356 -20.06 -12.40 14.90
C ASN A 356 -20.85 -12.81 16.15
N MET A 357 -20.21 -12.83 17.31
CA MET A 357 -20.87 -13.11 18.58
C MET A 357 -20.15 -12.40 19.70
N ASP A 358 -20.83 -12.24 20.84
CA ASP A 358 -20.19 -11.75 22.05
C ASP A 358 -19.05 -12.68 22.47
N TYR A 359 -18.12 -12.10 23.23
CA TYR A 359 -16.88 -12.76 23.63
C TYR A 359 -17.11 -14.12 24.29
N ASP A 360 -18.06 -14.23 25.21
CA ASP A 360 -18.32 -15.46 25.97
C ASP A 360 -18.84 -16.60 25.07
N SER A 361 -19.74 -16.30 24.14
CA SER A 361 -20.26 -17.27 23.16
C SER A 361 -19.18 -17.72 22.17
N ALA A 362 -18.32 -16.77 21.77
CA ALA A 362 -17.19 -16.98 20.88
C ALA A 362 -16.14 -17.89 21.53
N ARG A 363 -15.87 -17.64 22.81
CA ARG A 363 -14.99 -18.42 23.66
C ARG A 363 -15.48 -19.87 23.80
N ASP A 364 -16.73 -20.07 24.20
CA ASP A 364 -17.29 -21.40 24.46
C ASP A 364 -17.31 -22.30 23.22
N LYS A 365 -17.61 -21.73 22.05
CA LYS A 365 -17.61 -22.49 20.78
C LYS A 365 -16.22 -22.81 20.27
N ALA A 366 -15.24 -21.98 20.61
CA ALA A 366 -13.87 -22.21 20.20
C ALA A 366 -13.05 -23.02 21.23
N LYS A 367 -13.66 -23.39 22.37
CA LYS A 367 -13.14 -24.37 23.34
C LYS A 367 -12.68 -25.66 22.66
N GLY A 368 -11.41 -26.05 22.86
CA GLY A 368 -10.85 -27.33 22.42
C GLY A 368 -10.43 -27.41 20.94
N LEU A 369 -10.29 -26.29 20.23
CA LEU A 369 -9.84 -26.21 18.83
C LEU A 369 -8.38 -25.77 18.70
N PRO A 370 -7.62 -26.11 17.66
CA PRO A 370 -6.19 -25.77 17.54
C PRO A 370 -5.79 -24.28 17.65
N PHE A 371 -4.55 -24.01 18.09
CA PHE A 371 -3.96 -22.68 18.38
C PHE A 371 -4.16 -21.62 17.28
N GLN A 372 -3.83 -21.97 16.05
CA GLN A 372 -4.21 -21.18 14.88
C GLN A 372 -5.45 -21.83 14.29
N ILE A 373 -6.62 -21.34 14.68
CA ILE A 373 -7.85 -21.73 13.99
C ILE A 373 -7.79 -21.05 12.61
N PRO A 374 -7.67 -21.80 11.49
CA PRO A 374 -7.78 -21.19 10.17
C PRO A 374 -9.06 -20.38 10.12
N ILE A 375 -9.07 -19.24 9.42
CA ILE A 375 -10.26 -18.38 9.36
C ILE A 375 -11.49 -19.21 8.94
N ASP A 376 -11.30 -20.18 8.03
CA ASP A 376 -12.31 -21.16 7.62
C ASP A 376 -12.95 -21.96 8.76
N ARG A 377 -12.17 -22.34 9.77
CA ARG A 377 -12.67 -23.06 10.94
C ARG A 377 -13.41 -22.12 11.89
N LEU A 378 -12.94 -20.88 12.09
CA LEU A 378 -13.68 -19.86 12.84
C LEU A 378 -15.04 -19.54 12.21
N LEU A 379 -15.09 -19.52 10.88
CA LEU A 379 -16.34 -19.38 10.11
C LEU A 379 -17.26 -20.59 10.28
N ALA A 380 -16.72 -21.82 10.22
CA ALA A 380 -17.51 -23.04 10.38
C ALA A 380 -18.18 -23.13 11.76
N LEU A 381 -17.59 -22.51 12.78
CA LEU A 381 -18.13 -22.43 14.15
C LEU A 381 -19.10 -21.25 14.32
N GLY A 382 -19.11 -20.33 13.35
CA GLY A 382 -19.87 -19.09 13.36
C GLY A 382 -19.25 -17.98 14.22
N VAL A 383 -18.03 -18.18 14.75
CA VAL A 383 -17.32 -17.22 15.62
C VAL A 383 -16.97 -15.94 14.86
N VAL A 384 -16.49 -16.13 13.63
CA VAL A 384 -16.22 -15.07 12.67
C VAL A 384 -17.32 -15.12 11.62
N ASP A 385 -17.67 -13.96 11.11
CA ASP A 385 -18.47 -13.79 9.90
C ASP A 385 -17.66 -12.98 8.88
N TYR A 386 -18.11 -13.01 7.64
CA TYR A 386 -17.48 -12.31 6.56
C TYR A 386 -18.51 -11.60 5.70
N GLU A 387 -18.10 -10.45 5.18
CA GLU A 387 -18.87 -9.69 4.19
C GLU A 387 -17.98 -9.34 3.00
N PRO A 388 -18.51 -9.37 1.77
CA PRO A 388 -17.72 -9.00 0.61
C PRO A 388 -17.27 -7.54 0.69
N ILE A 389 -16.00 -7.27 0.40
CA ILE A 389 -15.52 -5.89 0.28
C ILE A 389 -16.16 -5.28 -0.96
N ILE A 390 -16.84 -4.14 -0.80
CA ILE A 390 -17.48 -3.44 -1.92
C ILE A 390 -16.40 -3.00 -2.92
N TYR A 391 -16.65 -3.24 -4.21
CA TYR A 391 -15.79 -2.76 -5.28
C TYR A 391 -15.85 -1.25 -5.33
N GLU A 392 -14.71 -0.58 -5.12
CA GLU A 392 -14.53 0.87 -5.05
C GLU A 392 -14.03 1.51 -6.36
N ASP A 393 -13.77 0.73 -7.41
CA ASP A 393 -13.25 1.21 -8.70
C ASP A 393 -14.29 1.14 -9.83
N PHE A 394 -13.83 1.19 -11.10
CA PHE A 394 -14.66 1.26 -12.31
C PHE A 394 -14.39 0.07 -13.23
N LEU A 395 -15.35 -0.34 -14.07
CA LEU A 395 -15.05 -1.39 -15.06
C LEU A 395 -14.00 -0.85 -16.07
N PRO A 396 -13.09 -1.70 -16.57
CA PRO A 396 -12.09 -1.31 -17.57
C PRO A 396 -12.73 -0.78 -18.86
N PHE A 397 -13.90 -1.33 -19.19
CA PHE A 397 -14.69 -1.00 -20.38
C PHE A 397 -15.91 -0.11 -20.07
N SER A 398 -16.16 0.26 -18.80
CA SER A 398 -17.37 0.97 -18.34
C SER A 398 -17.56 2.33 -19.02
N ALA A 399 -16.46 3.00 -19.32
CA ALA A 399 -16.47 4.24 -20.06
C ALA A 399 -16.90 4.03 -21.53
N ALA A 400 -16.50 2.93 -22.14
CA ALA A 400 -16.57 2.75 -23.58
C ALA A 400 -17.97 2.64 -24.17
N GLY A 401 -18.80 1.78 -23.59
CA GLY A 401 -20.14 1.51 -24.08
C GLY A 401 -21.04 2.72 -23.84
N ILE A 402 -20.97 3.29 -22.63
CA ILE A 402 -21.69 4.50 -22.24
C ILE A 402 -21.26 5.70 -23.11
N PHE A 403 -19.95 5.95 -23.27
CA PHE A 403 -19.48 7.07 -24.07
C PHE A 403 -19.75 6.89 -25.57
N LYS A 404 -19.56 5.69 -26.13
CA LYS A 404 -19.81 5.44 -27.56
C LYS A 404 -21.31 5.53 -27.91
N SER A 405 -22.19 5.17 -26.99
CA SER A 405 -23.65 5.20 -27.22
C SER A 405 -24.31 6.54 -26.88
N ASN A 406 -23.64 7.42 -26.12
CA ASN A 406 -24.12 8.78 -25.84
C ASN A 406 -23.65 9.82 -26.87
N LEU A 407 -22.65 9.49 -27.69
CA LEU A 407 -22.25 10.32 -28.82
C LEU A 407 -23.04 9.88 -30.07
N SER A 408 -23.84 10.78 -30.63
CA SER A 408 -24.70 10.54 -31.80
C SER A 408 -23.94 10.24 -33.09
N ASP A 409 -22.63 10.51 -33.13
CA ASP A 409 -21.79 10.41 -34.32
C ASP A 409 -20.65 9.39 -34.13
N LYS A 410 -20.46 8.51 -35.12
CA LYS A 410 -19.29 7.61 -35.16
C LYS A 410 -18.04 8.46 -35.42
N PRO A 411 -16.91 8.25 -34.72
CA PRO A 411 -15.66 8.91 -35.08
C PRO A 411 -15.28 8.52 -36.52
N GLU A 412 -15.06 9.52 -37.38
CA GLU A 412 -14.73 9.29 -38.79
C GLU A 412 -13.33 8.67 -38.98
N ARG A 413 -12.46 8.77 -37.96
CA ARG A 413 -11.09 8.27 -37.99
C ARG A 413 -10.78 7.25 -36.88
N PRO A 414 -10.30 6.04 -37.20
CA PRO A 414 -9.86 5.08 -36.20
C PRO A 414 -8.52 5.50 -35.57
N LEU A 415 -8.43 5.45 -34.24
CA LEU A 415 -7.21 5.75 -33.47
C LEU A 415 -6.17 4.62 -33.62
N ALA A 416 -4.89 4.99 -33.66
CA ALA A 416 -3.77 4.05 -33.66
C ALA A 416 -3.61 3.37 -32.29
N LYS A 417 -3.55 2.03 -32.24
CA LYS A 417 -3.33 1.26 -31.01
C LYS A 417 -1.87 1.37 -30.55
N ARG A 418 -1.63 1.63 -29.26
CA ARG A 418 -0.31 1.62 -28.62
C ARG A 418 -0.24 0.56 -27.50
N PRO A 419 0.95 0.09 -27.09
CA PRO A 419 1.09 -0.83 -25.97
C PRO A 419 0.72 -0.17 -24.62
N ASN A 420 -0.03 -0.87 -23.75
CA ASN A 420 -0.55 -0.34 -22.48
C ASN A 420 0.54 0.22 -21.53
N ALA A 421 1.71 -0.41 -21.43
CA ALA A 421 2.75 0.01 -20.49
C ALA A 421 3.30 1.42 -20.78
N SER A 422 3.43 1.77 -22.07
CA SER A 422 3.84 3.12 -22.50
C SER A 422 2.71 4.15 -22.33
N ALA A 423 1.45 3.71 -22.22
CA ALA A 423 0.30 4.58 -22.08
C ALA A 423 0.01 4.96 -20.62
N GLN A 424 0.30 4.05 -19.68
CA GLN A 424 0.24 4.29 -18.24
C GLN A 424 1.32 5.29 -17.79
N SER A 425 2.58 5.08 -18.19
CA SER A 425 3.67 6.01 -17.84
C SER A 425 3.36 7.44 -18.27
N GLY A 426 2.76 7.63 -19.45
CA GLY A 426 2.34 8.95 -19.92
C GLY A 426 1.23 9.61 -19.07
N LEU A 427 0.38 8.84 -18.37
CA LEU A 427 -0.56 9.41 -17.38
C LEU A 427 0.17 9.76 -16.09
N GLU A 428 1.04 8.87 -15.61
CA GLU A 428 1.79 9.06 -14.36
C GLU A 428 2.75 10.24 -14.44
N ASP A 429 3.39 10.46 -15.59
CA ASP A 429 4.18 11.66 -15.89
C ASP A 429 3.32 12.94 -15.86
N ALA A 430 2.09 12.85 -16.38
CA ALA A 430 1.15 13.96 -16.35
C ALA A 430 0.65 14.23 -14.92
N LEU A 431 0.38 13.18 -14.13
CA LEU A 431 0.03 13.27 -12.70
C LEU A 431 1.20 13.77 -11.85
N GLY A 432 2.44 13.50 -12.24
CA GLY A 432 3.65 13.69 -11.43
C GLY A 432 3.77 12.70 -10.26
N CYS A 433 3.13 11.53 -10.36
CA CYS A 433 3.27 10.40 -9.42
C CYS A 433 2.67 9.12 -10.02
N LYS A 434 3.04 7.96 -9.46
CA LYS A 434 2.44 6.66 -9.83
C LYS A 434 0.97 6.59 -9.39
N THR A 435 0.17 5.85 -10.15
CA THR A 435 -1.18 5.45 -9.73
C THR A 435 -1.09 4.29 -8.73
N LEU A 436 -2.01 4.22 -7.77
CA LEU A 436 -2.09 3.11 -6.82
C LEU A 436 -2.77 1.90 -7.48
N ASP A 437 -2.30 0.68 -7.19
CA ASP A 437 -2.99 -0.52 -7.63
C ASP A 437 -4.21 -0.81 -6.73
N SER A 438 -5.38 -0.89 -7.36
CA SER A 438 -6.63 -1.28 -6.71
C SER A 438 -6.55 -2.66 -6.03
N PHE A 439 -5.87 -3.65 -6.63
CA PHE A 439 -5.81 -5.00 -6.09
C PHE A 439 -5.02 -5.04 -4.79
N ASP A 440 -3.92 -4.30 -4.69
CA ASP A 440 -3.11 -4.18 -3.48
C ASP A 440 -3.92 -3.53 -2.35
N ILE A 441 -4.73 -2.51 -2.67
CA ILE A 441 -5.62 -1.87 -1.69
C ILE A 441 -6.63 -2.88 -1.15
N TYR A 442 -7.35 -3.63 -1.99
CA TYR A 442 -8.34 -4.60 -1.50
C TYR A 442 -7.70 -5.76 -0.72
N ARG A 443 -6.54 -6.24 -1.16
CA ARG A 443 -5.76 -7.25 -0.44
C ARG A 443 -5.40 -6.76 0.95
N ARG A 444 -4.89 -5.52 1.06
CA ARG A 444 -4.57 -4.89 2.34
C ARG A 444 -5.80 -4.76 3.24
N LEU A 445 -6.93 -4.27 2.73
CA LEU A 445 -8.17 -4.14 3.51
C LEU A 445 -8.67 -5.50 4.05
N GLN A 446 -8.56 -6.56 3.26
CA GLN A 446 -8.88 -7.92 3.72
C GLN A 446 -7.92 -8.35 4.85
N GLN A 447 -6.61 -8.18 4.66
CA GLN A 447 -5.63 -8.59 5.66
C GLN A 447 -5.73 -7.79 6.96
N GLU A 448 -5.96 -6.48 6.88
CA GLU A 448 -6.23 -5.62 8.03
C GLU A 448 -7.43 -6.14 8.82
N SER A 449 -8.51 -6.60 8.17
CA SER A 449 -9.68 -7.16 8.87
C SER A 449 -9.43 -8.53 9.50
N ILE A 450 -8.62 -9.38 8.88
CA ILE A 450 -8.21 -10.67 9.45
C ILE A 450 -7.34 -10.43 10.69
N HIS A 451 -6.42 -9.47 10.59
CA HIS A 451 -5.58 -9.06 11.70
C HIS A 451 -6.41 -8.47 12.84
N GLU A 452 -7.37 -7.58 12.56
CA GLU A 452 -8.29 -7.01 13.55
C GLU A 452 -9.09 -8.10 14.28
N VAL A 453 -9.57 -9.13 13.58
CA VAL A 453 -10.25 -10.29 14.19
C VAL A 453 -9.31 -11.10 15.07
N ARG A 454 -8.05 -11.26 14.67
CA ARG A 454 -7.02 -12.00 15.43
C ARG A 454 -6.54 -11.23 16.66
N GLU A 455 -6.34 -9.92 16.55
CA GLU A 455 -5.93 -9.04 17.66
C GLU A 455 -7.06 -8.78 18.67
N ARG A 456 -8.33 -8.87 18.25
CA ARG A 456 -9.49 -8.67 19.14
C ARG A 456 -9.86 -9.90 19.99
N TRP A 457 -8.92 -10.81 20.21
CA TRP A 457 -9.08 -12.00 21.04
C TRP A 457 -7.95 -12.08 22.08
N PRO A 458 -8.17 -12.25 23.40
CA PRO A 458 -9.37 -12.08 24.24
C PRO A 458 -9.37 -10.77 25.08
N ARG A 459 -10.57 -10.33 25.51
CA ARG A 459 -10.79 -9.19 26.43
C ARG A 459 -11.80 -9.61 27.52
N LEU A 460 -11.72 -9.05 28.71
CA LEU A 460 -12.73 -9.24 29.76
C LEU A 460 -14.11 -8.71 29.32
N PRO A 461 -15.22 -9.14 29.95
CA PRO A 461 -16.58 -8.70 29.59
C PRO A 461 -16.82 -7.18 29.66
N ASP A 462 -15.99 -6.44 30.39
CA ASP A 462 -16.02 -4.97 30.47
C ASP A 462 -15.17 -4.28 29.38
N GLY A 463 -14.56 -5.06 28.47
CA GLY A 463 -13.74 -4.58 27.37
C GLY A 463 -12.26 -4.35 27.71
N THR A 464 -11.83 -4.60 28.96
CA THR A 464 -10.43 -4.52 29.35
C THR A 464 -9.62 -5.67 28.72
N ARG A 465 -8.35 -5.40 28.39
CA ARG A 465 -7.45 -6.45 27.87
C ARG A 465 -7.20 -7.45 28.99
N ILE A 466 -7.24 -8.74 28.69
CA ILE A 466 -6.82 -9.76 29.65
C ILE A 466 -5.34 -9.49 29.96
N SER A 467 -5.06 -9.21 31.23
CA SER A 467 -3.70 -9.02 31.73
C SER A 467 -3.01 -10.38 31.89
N GLY A 468 -1.68 -10.38 32.03
CA GLY A 468 -0.92 -11.62 32.21
C GLY A 468 -1.44 -12.51 33.36
N PRO A 469 -1.65 -12.01 34.59
CA PRO A 469 -2.06 -12.85 35.71
C PRO A 469 -3.43 -13.49 35.51
N GLU A 470 -4.38 -12.73 34.94
CA GLU A 470 -5.71 -13.26 34.60
C GLU A 470 -5.63 -14.32 33.51
N LEU A 471 -4.72 -14.16 32.53
CA LEU A 471 -4.44 -15.16 31.50
C LEU A 471 -3.90 -16.46 32.11
N PHE A 472 -3.04 -16.38 33.12
CA PHE A 472 -2.45 -17.53 33.79
C PHE A 472 -3.47 -18.35 34.58
N GLU A 473 -4.30 -17.69 35.40
CA GLU A 473 -5.40 -18.36 36.15
C GLU A 473 -6.37 -19.06 35.18
N LEU A 474 -6.69 -18.39 34.07
CA LEU A 474 -7.53 -18.93 33.02
C LEU A 474 -6.94 -20.19 32.34
N ILE A 475 -5.62 -20.35 32.30
CA ILE A 475 -4.95 -21.55 31.78
C ILE A 475 -4.97 -22.69 32.80
N ARG A 476 -4.84 -22.39 34.11
CA ARG A 476 -4.80 -23.40 35.18
C ARG A 476 -6.16 -23.99 35.53
N ASP A 477 -7.24 -23.22 35.40
CA ASP A 477 -8.59 -23.62 35.83
C ASP A 477 -9.32 -24.61 34.89
N ASP A 478 -8.62 -25.26 33.94
CA ASP A 478 -9.24 -26.07 32.86
C ASP A 478 -10.38 -25.31 32.13
N SER A 479 -10.27 -23.97 32.12
CA SER A 479 -11.28 -23.03 31.66
C SER A 479 -11.50 -23.17 30.15
N PRO A 480 -12.74 -23.04 29.65
CA PRO A 480 -13.12 -23.22 28.24
C PRO A 480 -12.62 -22.15 27.27
N LEU A 481 -11.40 -21.63 27.40
CA LEU A 481 -10.88 -20.72 26.39
C LEU A 481 -10.54 -21.46 25.10
N PRO A 482 -10.72 -20.83 23.93
CA PRO A 482 -10.08 -21.23 22.69
C PRO A 482 -8.60 -21.35 23.00
N PRO A 483 -8.00 -22.51 22.82
CA PRO A 483 -6.75 -22.77 23.46
C PRO A 483 -5.71 -21.91 22.79
N LEU A 484 -5.08 -21.08 23.60
CA LEU A 484 -3.70 -20.72 23.40
C LEU A 484 -2.86 -21.99 23.63
N TRP A 485 -3.08 -23.05 22.82
CA TRP A 485 -2.36 -24.34 22.86
C TRP A 485 -0.85 -24.15 22.98
N ASP A 486 -0.33 -23.10 22.35
CA ASP A 486 1.07 -22.73 22.53
C ASP A 486 1.43 -22.32 23.94
N LEU A 487 0.61 -21.55 24.64
CA LEU A 487 0.99 -21.01 25.94
C LEU A 487 1.06 -22.11 27.00
N LYS A 488 0.15 -23.11 26.94
CA LYS A 488 0.27 -24.31 27.77
C LYS A 488 1.52 -25.12 27.42
N ALA A 489 1.77 -25.38 26.13
CA ALA A 489 2.96 -26.10 25.69
C ALA A 489 4.26 -25.33 26.01
N VAL A 490 4.22 -23.99 26.00
CA VAL A 490 5.32 -23.12 26.42
C VAL A 490 5.55 -23.22 27.92
N ILE A 491 4.49 -23.18 28.74
CA ILE A 491 4.61 -23.40 30.19
C ILE A 491 5.18 -24.79 30.45
N GLU A 492 4.63 -25.84 29.86
CA GLU A 492 5.13 -27.21 29.99
C GLU A 492 6.60 -27.32 29.56
N GLU A 493 6.98 -26.74 28.42
CA GLU A 493 8.37 -26.74 27.94
C GLU A 493 9.29 -25.95 28.89
N ILE A 494 8.84 -24.85 29.50
CA ILE A 494 9.58 -24.13 30.54
C ILE A 494 9.76 -25.01 31.78
N GLU A 495 8.67 -25.54 32.33
CA GLU A 495 8.69 -26.34 33.57
C GLU A 495 9.57 -27.58 33.41
N GLU A 496 9.51 -28.25 32.26
CA GLU A 496 10.34 -29.41 31.95
C GLU A 496 11.83 -29.05 31.82
N ASN A 497 12.18 -27.92 31.18
CA ASN A 497 13.57 -27.53 30.97
C ASN A 497 14.23 -26.97 32.24
N PHE A 498 13.50 -26.22 33.05
CA PHE A 498 14.04 -25.58 34.26
C PHE A 498 13.79 -26.41 35.54
N GLY A 499 12.90 -27.42 35.49
CA GLY A 499 12.58 -28.27 36.64
C GLY A 499 11.87 -27.51 37.77
N VAL A 500 11.19 -26.41 37.45
CA VAL A 500 10.47 -25.54 38.38
C VAL A 500 9.14 -25.13 37.77
N ASP A 501 8.09 -25.11 38.59
CA ASP A 501 6.75 -24.74 38.15
C ASP A 501 6.69 -23.24 37.81
N VAL A 502 5.95 -22.88 36.76
CA VAL A 502 5.54 -21.49 36.52
C VAL A 502 4.44 -21.18 37.52
N HIS A 503 4.63 -20.16 38.34
CA HIS A 503 3.72 -19.77 39.41
C HIS A 503 2.82 -18.59 39.01
N ASP A 504 3.27 -17.71 38.12
CA ASP A 504 2.49 -16.58 37.60
C ASP A 504 3.01 -16.14 36.22
N ILE A 505 2.19 -15.43 35.45
CA ILE A 505 2.58 -14.76 34.20
C ILE A 505 2.22 -13.28 34.34
N PRO A 506 3.07 -12.42 34.93
CA PRO A 506 2.71 -11.01 35.13
C PRO A 506 2.47 -10.22 33.83
N ILE A 507 3.09 -10.62 32.72
CA ILE A 507 3.03 -9.88 31.44
C ILE A 507 2.89 -10.85 30.27
N PHE A 508 1.96 -10.56 29.37
CA PHE A 508 1.81 -11.22 28.05
C PHE A 508 1.78 -10.16 26.95
N GLN A 509 2.57 -10.35 25.89
CA GLN A 509 2.60 -9.49 24.73
C GLN A 509 2.51 -10.30 23.43
N TYR A 510 1.59 -9.90 22.55
CA TYR A 510 1.48 -10.44 21.21
C TYR A 510 2.10 -9.46 20.20
N GLY A 511 3.33 -9.76 19.74
CA GLY A 511 4.05 -8.96 18.75
C GLY A 511 3.82 -9.43 17.31
N VAL A 512 4.39 -8.70 16.36
CA VAL A 512 4.24 -8.97 14.91
C VAL A 512 4.86 -10.30 14.50
N SER A 513 6.05 -10.62 15.02
CA SER A 513 6.80 -11.84 14.69
C SER A 513 6.78 -12.89 15.79
N ASN A 514 6.53 -12.49 17.04
CA ASN A 514 6.63 -13.35 18.22
C ASN A 514 5.54 -13.03 19.24
N GLN A 515 5.20 -14.00 20.06
CA GLN A 515 4.52 -13.81 21.35
C GLN A 515 5.53 -13.92 22.49
N VAL A 516 5.37 -13.09 23.51
CA VAL A 516 6.32 -12.94 24.63
C VAL A 516 5.56 -13.00 25.95
N ILE A 517 6.11 -13.73 26.92
CA ILE A 517 5.58 -13.82 28.27
C ILE A 517 6.67 -13.64 29.31
N TRP A 518 6.35 -12.94 30.39
CA TRP A 518 7.16 -12.92 31.60
C TRP A 518 6.56 -13.94 32.55
N CYS A 519 7.37 -14.84 33.09
CA CYS A 519 6.94 -15.88 34.01
C CYS A 519 7.67 -15.73 35.33
N ASP A 520 6.92 -15.79 36.43
CA ASP A 520 7.46 -15.94 37.77
C ASP A 520 7.54 -17.43 38.07
N LEU A 521 8.74 -17.92 38.33
CA LEU A 521 9.00 -19.31 38.65
C LEU A 521 8.86 -19.54 40.16
N SER A 522 8.45 -20.75 40.53
CA SER A 522 8.23 -21.14 41.93
C SER A 522 9.48 -21.08 42.82
N ASN A 523 10.68 -21.01 42.23
CA ASN A 523 11.96 -20.80 42.92
C ASN A 523 12.26 -19.30 43.21
N GLY A 524 11.39 -18.38 42.79
CA GLY A 524 11.53 -16.94 42.96
C GLY A 524 12.28 -16.23 41.83
N GLU A 525 12.73 -16.95 40.79
CA GLU A 525 13.33 -16.36 39.60
C GLU A 525 12.25 -15.88 38.63
N ARG A 526 12.59 -14.89 37.81
CA ARG A 526 11.72 -14.39 36.73
C ARG A 526 12.41 -14.59 35.39
N ILE A 527 11.66 -15.12 34.43
CA ILE A 527 12.13 -15.36 33.07
C ILE A 527 11.25 -14.67 32.05
N LEU A 528 11.81 -14.44 30.86
CA LEU A 528 11.08 -13.96 29.68
C LEU A 528 11.13 -15.07 28.62
N ALA A 529 9.98 -15.57 28.20
CA ALA A 529 9.89 -16.59 27.15
C ALA A 529 9.27 -16.00 25.87
N ARG A 530 9.92 -16.25 24.73
CA ARG A 530 9.54 -15.73 23.40
C ARG A 530 9.37 -16.87 22.41
N LEU A 531 8.17 -16.97 21.83
CA LEU A 531 7.80 -17.97 20.85
C LEU A 531 7.46 -17.29 19.50
N GLY A 532 8.16 -17.64 18.43
CA GLY A 532 7.95 -17.06 17.10
C GLY A 532 6.69 -17.57 16.43
N HIS A 533 5.96 -16.74 15.67
CA HIS A 533 4.68 -17.08 15.03
C HIS A 533 4.80 -18.06 13.86
N SER A 534 5.93 -18.03 13.16
CA SER A 534 6.20 -18.93 12.04
C SER A 534 6.45 -20.35 12.53
N ASP A 535 5.83 -21.30 11.85
CA ASP A 535 6.05 -22.73 12.06
C ASP A 535 6.57 -23.36 10.77
N ILE A 536 7.79 -23.89 10.84
CA ILE A 536 8.51 -24.49 9.71
C ILE A 536 7.78 -25.70 9.09
N ASN A 537 6.90 -26.33 9.87
CA ASN A 537 6.08 -27.46 9.47
C ASN A 537 4.73 -27.04 8.88
N LYS A 538 4.38 -25.74 8.94
CA LYS A 538 3.19 -25.12 8.34
C LYS A 538 3.58 -24.02 7.33
N PRO A 539 4.06 -24.39 6.14
CA PRO A 539 4.33 -23.40 5.10
C PRO A 539 2.99 -22.83 4.61
N ASP A 540 2.69 -21.58 4.97
CA ASP A 540 1.71 -20.80 4.22
C ASP A 540 2.37 -20.25 2.93
N ARG A 541 1.57 -19.64 2.06
CA ARG A 541 2.04 -19.19 0.74
C ARG A 541 3.07 -18.05 0.82
N ASP A 542 3.15 -17.38 1.96
CA ASP A 542 3.95 -16.17 2.18
C ASP A 542 5.01 -16.35 3.31
N SER A 543 5.20 -17.58 3.81
CA SER A 543 6.18 -17.92 4.85
C SER A 543 7.59 -17.92 4.29
N TYR A 544 8.58 -17.63 5.15
CA TYR A 544 9.98 -17.83 4.80
C TYR A 544 10.26 -19.31 4.50
N PRO A 545 11.16 -19.63 3.55
CA PRO A 545 11.61 -20.99 3.34
C PRO A 545 12.25 -21.57 4.60
N ARG A 546 12.00 -22.86 4.86
CA ARG A 546 12.52 -23.62 6.00
C ARG A 546 13.99 -23.34 6.34
N HIS A 547 14.85 -23.29 5.33
CA HIS A 547 16.29 -23.09 5.55
C HIS A 547 16.62 -21.69 6.10
N ILE A 548 15.81 -20.68 5.79
CA ILE A 548 15.96 -19.31 6.32
C ILE A 548 15.55 -19.30 7.79
N GLU A 549 14.36 -19.84 8.12
CA GLU A 549 13.90 -19.89 9.52
C GLU A 549 14.86 -20.65 10.44
N LEU A 550 15.44 -21.76 9.96
CA LEU A 550 16.48 -22.48 10.70
C LEU A 550 17.76 -21.64 10.83
N SER A 551 18.15 -20.93 9.77
CA SER A 551 19.30 -20.03 9.82
C SER A 551 19.09 -18.90 10.82
N ASP A 552 17.91 -18.29 10.87
CA ASP A 552 17.54 -17.21 11.80
C ASP A 552 17.63 -17.68 13.24
N ALA A 553 17.10 -18.88 13.51
CA ALA A 553 17.13 -19.51 14.82
C ALA A 553 18.55 -19.77 15.31
N ASN A 554 19.37 -20.41 14.47
CA ASN A 554 20.76 -20.71 14.79
C ASN A 554 21.62 -19.44 14.93
N TYR A 555 21.37 -18.44 14.09
CA TYR A 555 22.11 -17.18 14.09
C TYR A 555 21.93 -16.43 15.41
N GLU A 556 20.68 -16.19 15.82
CA GLU A 556 20.44 -15.38 17.03
C GLU A 556 20.91 -16.13 18.29
N ALA A 557 20.77 -17.46 18.38
CA ALA A 557 21.34 -18.21 19.50
C ALA A 557 22.88 -18.04 19.59
N ALA A 558 23.59 -18.18 18.46
CA ALA A 558 25.03 -17.96 18.40
C ALA A 558 25.43 -16.49 18.64
N LEU A 559 24.56 -15.54 18.30
CA LEU A 559 24.80 -14.12 18.55
C LEU A 559 24.81 -13.82 20.06
N TYR A 560 23.86 -14.37 20.81
CA TYR A 560 23.84 -14.22 22.27
C TYR A 560 25.13 -14.76 22.92
N GLU A 561 25.69 -15.87 22.43
CA GLU A 561 26.96 -16.42 22.94
C GLU A 561 28.13 -15.46 22.79
N ILE A 562 28.20 -14.71 21.69
CA ILE A 562 29.32 -13.79 21.42
C ILE A 562 29.12 -12.39 22.02
N LEU A 563 27.87 -11.97 22.25
CA LEU A 563 27.58 -10.65 22.82
C LEU A 563 27.58 -10.67 24.35
N LEU A 564 27.22 -11.78 25.00
CA LEU A 564 27.12 -11.86 26.46
C LEU A 564 28.43 -11.55 27.21
N PRO A 565 29.62 -11.97 26.74
CA PRO A 565 30.90 -11.60 27.37
C PRO A 565 31.20 -10.08 27.35
N GLU A 566 30.60 -9.34 26.43
CA GLU A 566 30.82 -7.89 26.22
C GLU A 566 29.63 -7.04 26.74
N SER A 567 28.77 -7.63 27.59
CA SER A 567 27.42 -7.15 27.95
C SER A 567 27.35 -5.81 28.70
N ALA A 568 28.47 -5.25 29.13
CA ALA A 568 28.47 -3.97 29.86
C ALA A 568 27.91 -2.83 28.99
N GLU A 569 28.35 -2.75 27.72
CA GLU A 569 27.91 -1.72 26.77
C GLU A 569 26.76 -2.20 25.88
N ILE A 570 26.74 -3.48 25.50
CA ILE A 570 25.67 -4.07 24.70
C ILE A 570 24.65 -4.70 25.64
N LYS A 571 23.56 -3.98 25.91
CA LYS A 571 22.51 -4.43 26.82
C LYS A 571 21.67 -5.56 26.20
N ILE A 572 21.90 -6.79 26.65
CA ILE A 572 21.14 -7.98 26.26
C ILE A 572 20.80 -8.84 27.49
N ALA A 573 19.56 -9.33 27.53
CA ALA A 573 19.14 -10.32 28.51
C ALA A 573 19.85 -11.67 28.25
N PRO A 574 20.41 -12.32 29.29
CA PRO A 574 21.01 -13.65 29.16
C PRO A 574 20.03 -14.67 28.58
N LEU A 575 20.44 -15.35 27.50
CA LEU A 575 19.69 -16.45 26.91
C LEU A 575 19.92 -17.72 27.73
N LEU A 576 18.90 -18.18 28.45
CA LEU A 576 18.95 -19.35 29.33
C LEU A 576 18.67 -20.65 28.57
N TYR A 577 17.72 -20.60 27.64
CA TYR A 577 17.31 -21.75 26.85
C TYR A 577 16.89 -21.32 25.44
N ASN A 578 17.18 -22.16 24.44
CA ASN A 578 16.64 -21.97 23.10
C ASN A 578 16.35 -23.31 22.43
N ARG A 579 15.29 -23.31 21.61
CA ARG A 579 14.93 -24.39 20.71
C ARG A 579 14.87 -23.88 19.28
N VAL A 580 15.76 -24.41 18.46
CA VAL A 580 15.69 -24.29 17.00
C VAL A 580 14.46 -25.10 16.51
N PRO A 581 13.67 -24.57 15.56
CA PRO A 581 12.53 -25.28 14.98
C PRO A 581 12.86 -26.73 14.57
N GLN A 582 12.03 -27.68 14.99
CA GLN A 582 12.17 -29.09 14.65
C GLN A 582 11.40 -29.40 13.36
N VAL A 583 12.08 -29.98 12.38
CA VAL A 583 11.46 -30.36 11.10
C VAL A 583 10.88 -31.76 11.20
N VAL A 584 9.56 -31.89 11.03
CA VAL A 584 8.88 -33.20 11.00
C VAL A 584 9.05 -33.86 9.63
N SER A 585 9.35 -35.17 9.63
CA SER A 585 9.46 -35.96 8.40
C SER A 585 8.08 -36.23 7.80
N GLY A 586 7.83 -35.73 6.58
CA GLY A 586 6.57 -35.93 5.85
C GLY A 586 6.10 -34.67 5.11
N PRO A 587 4.98 -34.74 4.38
CA PRO A 587 4.36 -33.55 3.84
C PRO A 587 3.94 -32.62 4.99
N PRO A 588 4.19 -31.31 4.89
CA PRO A 588 3.77 -30.36 5.91
C PRO A 588 2.28 -30.50 6.22
N THR A 589 1.93 -30.61 7.50
CA THR A 589 0.54 -30.63 7.96
C THR A 589 0.01 -29.20 7.95
N GLN A 590 -1.25 -29.01 7.58
CA GLN A 590 -1.83 -27.66 7.58
C GLN A 590 -2.01 -27.08 9.00
N ASP A 591 -2.06 -27.94 10.02
CA ASP A 591 -2.26 -27.55 11.42
C ASP A 591 -1.34 -28.39 12.33
N PRO A 592 -0.12 -27.91 12.68
CA PRO A 592 0.71 -28.53 13.71
C PRO A 592 -0.03 -28.47 15.06
N THR A 593 0.01 -29.57 15.80
CA THR A 593 -0.67 -29.72 17.11
C THR A 593 0.21 -29.32 18.29
N ASP A 594 1.43 -28.89 18.03
CA ASP A 594 2.47 -28.58 19.01
C ASP A 594 3.26 -27.33 18.58
N ILE A 595 4.21 -26.91 19.42
CA ILE A 595 5.07 -25.75 19.20
C ILE A 595 6.46 -26.10 18.66
N LEU A 596 6.74 -27.37 18.36
CA LEU A 596 8.08 -27.86 18.05
C LEU A 596 8.62 -27.30 16.74
N GLY A 597 7.73 -27.04 15.78
CA GLY A 597 8.06 -26.40 14.50
C GLY A 597 8.33 -24.90 14.59
N ARG A 598 8.15 -24.29 15.75
CA ARG A 598 8.30 -22.85 15.98
C ARG A 598 9.59 -22.55 16.71
N ARG A 599 10.14 -21.36 16.52
CA ARG A 599 11.33 -20.92 17.26
C ARG A 599 10.95 -20.56 18.69
N PHE A 600 11.71 -21.04 19.68
CA PHE A 600 11.47 -20.71 21.09
C PHE A 600 12.75 -20.30 21.82
N CYS A 601 12.71 -19.22 22.60
CA CYS A 601 13.83 -18.71 23.39
C CYS A 601 13.35 -18.30 24.78
N VAL A 602 14.12 -18.61 25.81
CA VAL A 602 13.87 -18.20 27.20
C VAL A 602 15.09 -17.46 27.73
N PHE A 603 14.84 -16.32 28.34
CA PHE A 603 15.85 -15.40 28.84
C PHE A 603 15.67 -15.18 30.35
N GLU A 604 16.75 -14.79 31.02
CA GLU A 604 16.62 -14.12 32.32
C GLU A 604 15.81 -12.84 32.08
N ALA A 605 14.77 -12.60 32.90
CA ALA A 605 13.89 -11.47 32.64
C ALA A 605 14.65 -10.16 32.84
N PRO A 606 14.76 -9.30 31.81
CA PRO A 606 15.33 -7.99 32.00
C PRO A 606 14.40 -7.16 32.91
N GLU A 607 14.99 -6.23 33.66
CA GLU A 607 14.23 -5.25 34.42
C GLU A 607 13.40 -4.34 33.51
N GLY A 608 12.27 -3.86 34.02
CA GLY A 608 11.39 -2.93 33.30
C GLY A 608 10.43 -3.56 32.29
N PHE A 609 9.77 -2.70 31.51
CA PHE A 609 8.66 -3.06 30.62
C PHE A 609 9.02 -2.83 29.14
N PRO A 610 8.45 -3.63 28.22
CA PRO A 610 8.56 -3.36 26.79
C PRO A 610 7.74 -2.11 26.42
N ASN A 611 8.16 -1.39 25.36
CA ASN A 611 7.43 -0.25 24.78
C ASN A 611 7.17 0.98 25.68
N ALA A 612 8.00 1.23 26.70
CA ALA A 612 7.84 2.40 27.59
C ALA A 612 7.91 3.77 26.86
N TRP A 613 8.49 3.81 25.65
CA TRP A 613 8.66 5.02 24.82
C TRP A 613 7.43 5.94 24.78
N HIS A 614 6.23 5.39 24.70
CA HIS A 614 5.01 6.19 24.56
C HIS A 614 4.60 6.93 25.83
N GLU A 615 5.09 6.47 26.99
CA GLU A 615 4.78 6.99 28.31
C GLU A 615 5.81 8.03 28.77
N LEU A 616 7.00 8.02 28.18
CA LEU A 616 8.08 8.97 28.47
C LEU A 616 7.69 10.41 28.11
N ASP A 617 8.16 11.36 28.91
CA ASP A 617 8.05 12.77 28.60
C ASP A 617 9.07 13.23 27.53
N ALA A 618 9.17 14.53 27.27
CA ALA A 618 10.02 15.05 26.21
C ALA A 618 11.53 14.91 26.52
N ASP A 619 11.94 15.12 27.77
CA ASP A 619 13.34 15.09 28.18
C ASP A 619 13.81 13.63 28.31
N ASP A 620 12.95 12.77 28.85
CA ASP A 620 13.15 11.33 28.94
C ASP A 620 13.29 10.67 27.56
N LYS A 621 12.51 11.12 26.57
CA LYS A 621 12.67 10.65 25.18
C LYS A 621 14.02 11.01 24.60
N ILE A 622 14.56 12.19 24.90
CA ILE A 622 15.89 12.58 24.46
C ILE A 622 16.94 11.66 25.12
N LEU A 623 16.82 11.40 26.42
CA LEU A 623 17.71 10.50 27.14
C LEU A 623 17.65 9.08 26.57
N PHE A 624 16.45 8.57 26.29
CA PHE A 624 16.23 7.26 25.68
C PHE A 624 16.88 7.16 24.30
N VAL A 625 16.72 8.18 23.46
CA VAL A 625 17.34 8.25 22.12
C VAL A 625 18.86 8.22 22.21
N LYS A 626 19.46 8.91 23.20
CA LYS A 626 20.91 8.87 23.43
C LYS A 626 21.40 7.48 23.85
N GLN A 627 20.66 6.80 24.72
CA GLN A 627 20.96 5.42 25.09
C GLN A 627 20.89 4.49 23.89
N ALA A 628 19.86 4.61 23.05
CA ALA A 628 19.76 3.85 21.81
C ALA A 628 20.93 4.15 20.84
N ALA A 629 21.42 5.39 20.80
CA ALA A 629 22.61 5.75 20.03
C ALA A 629 23.89 5.08 20.57
N HIS A 630 24.08 5.05 21.90
CA HIS A 630 25.18 4.34 22.54
C HIS A 630 25.14 2.84 22.22
N LEU A 631 23.98 2.21 22.31
CA LEU A 631 23.80 0.80 21.94
C LEU A 631 24.15 0.56 20.47
N ARG A 632 23.68 1.42 19.55
CA ARG A 632 24.01 1.29 18.13
C ARG A 632 25.51 1.43 17.88
N ALA A 633 26.17 2.35 18.58
CA ALA A 633 27.62 2.53 18.50
C ALA A 633 28.37 1.30 19.02
N ALA A 634 27.95 0.74 20.16
CA ALA A 634 28.55 -0.45 20.75
C ALA A 634 28.48 -1.66 19.80
N LEU A 635 27.33 -1.91 19.16
CA LEU A 635 27.17 -2.97 18.15
C LEU A 635 28.09 -2.78 16.94
N PHE A 636 28.25 -1.53 16.52
CA PHE A 636 29.10 -1.20 15.39
C PHE A 636 30.59 -1.30 15.72
N ASN A 637 30.98 -0.98 16.95
CA ASN A 637 32.36 -1.11 17.40
C ASN A 637 32.74 -2.55 17.79
N PHE A 638 31.74 -3.38 18.10
CA PHE A 638 31.95 -4.78 18.38
C PHE A 638 32.53 -5.52 17.16
N SER A 639 33.63 -6.24 17.39
CA SER A 639 34.34 -7.00 16.37
C SER A 639 33.96 -8.49 16.49
N PRO A 640 33.06 -9.00 15.64
CA PRO A 640 32.59 -10.38 15.73
C PRO A 640 33.74 -11.37 15.48
N PRO A 641 33.81 -12.50 16.23
CA PRO A 641 34.83 -13.50 16.01
C PRO A 641 34.83 -14.06 14.59
N HIS A 642 36.00 -14.30 14.00
CA HIS A 642 36.14 -14.77 12.61
C HIS A 642 35.32 -16.05 12.31
N GLY A 643 35.23 -16.97 13.27
CA GLY A 643 34.42 -18.19 13.15
C GLY A 643 32.92 -17.91 13.02
N PHE A 644 32.41 -16.89 13.73
CA PHE A 644 31.02 -16.44 13.62
C PHE A 644 30.77 -15.81 12.26
N VAL A 645 31.64 -14.90 11.82
CA VAL A 645 31.53 -14.24 10.50
C VAL A 645 31.54 -15.27 9.37
N SER A 646 32.50 -16.17 9.38
CA SER A 646 32.68 -17.18 8.33
C SER A 646 31.49 -18.12 8.19
N ARG A 647 30.79 -18.38 9.31
CA ARG A 647 29.59 -19.21 9.33
C ARG A 647 28.39 -18.48 8.73
N PHE A 648 28.11 -17.27 9.23
CA PHE A 648 26.79 -16.67 9.02
C PHE A 648 26.72 -15.60 7.93
N LEU A 649 27.84 -14.99 7.51
CA LEU A 649 27.79 -13.88 6.55
C LEU A 649 27.07 -14.26 5.25
N ALA A 650 27.38 -15.43 4.69
CA ALA A 650 26.74 -15.89 3.45
C ALA A 650 25.26 -16.28 3.63
N GLU A 651 24.88 -16.73 4.84
CA GLU A 651 23.52 -17.16 5.16
C GLU A 651 22.59 -15.97 5.41
N ARG A 652 23.13 -14.84 5.92
CA ARG A 652 22.36 -13.69 6.41
C ARG A 652 22.28 -12.50 5.45
N VAL A 653 23.22 -12.36 4.50
CA VAL A 653 23.27 -11.24 3.55
C VAL A 653 22.20 -11.24 2.43
N PRO A 654 21.68 -12.38 1.91
CA PRO A 654 20.69 -12.36 0.83
C PRO A 654 19.40 -11.62 1.22
N SER A 655 18.82 -10.83 0.29
CA SER A 655 17.48 -10.24 0.44
C SER A 655 16.38 -11.09 -0.21
N SER A 656 16.75 -12.23 -0.80
CA SER A 656 15.89 -13.14 -1.56
C SER A 656 16.04 -14.57 -1.06
N PHE A 657 15.06 -15.43 -1.37
CA PHE A 657 14.88 -16.82 -0.94
C PHE A 657 16.03 -17.81 -1.25
N ARG A 658 17.23 -17.34 -1.62
CA ARG A 658 18.39 -18.17 -1.92
C ARG A 658 19.65 -17.69 -1.21
N PRO A 659 20.47 -18.62 -0.69
CA PRO A 659 21.80 -18.31 -0.18
C PRO A 659 22.70 -17.64 -1.23
N ILE A 660 23.62 -16.80 -0.81
CA ILE A 660 24.68 -16.29 -1.68
C ILE A 660 25.85 -17.28 -1.71
N HIS A 661 26.45 -17.47 -2.89
CA HIS A 661 27.67 -18.25 -3.02
C HIS A 661 28.87 -17.32 -3.07
N LEU A 662 29.75 -17.43 -2.07
CA LEU A 662 30.98 -16.66 -2.02
C LEU A 662 32.09 -17.39 -2.77
N SER A 663 32.68 -16.72 -3.76
CA SER A 663 33.79 -17.23 -4.55
C SER A 663 35.17 -16.97 -3.93
N ALA A 664 35.21 -16.30 -2.76
CA ALA A 664 36.42 -15.87 -2.07
C ALA A 664 36.35 -16.18 -0.57
N PRO A 665 37.49 -16.40 0.11
CA PRO A 665 37.53 -16.51 1.56
C PRO A 665 36.97 -15.27 2.25
N VAL A 666 36.27 -15.46 3.36
CA VAL A 666 35.71 -14.35 4.16
C VAL A 666 36.84 -13.62 4.87
N THR A 667 37.21 -12.45 4.34
CA THR A 667 38.26 -11.57 4.86
C THR A 667 37.78 -10.12 4.88
N PRO A 668 38.21 -9.28 5.84
CA PRO A 668 37.81 -7.88 5.94
C PRO A 668 38.57 -7.01 4.93
N THR A 669 38.42 -7.30 3.65
CA THR A 669 39.13 -6.63 2.55
C THR A 669 38.16 -6.04 1.53
N ARG A 670 38.65 -5.08 0.77
CA ARG A 670 37.95 -4.48 -0.36
C ARG A 670 37.58 -5.52 -1.41
N GLU A 671 38.50 -6.41 -1.73
CA GLU A 671 38.30 -7.48 -2.72
C GLU A 671 37.17 -8.41 -2.30
N PHE A 672 37.10 -8.76 -1.01
CA PHE A 672 36.00 -9.54 -0.48
C PHE A 672 34.67 -8.78 -0.56
N CYS A 673 34.64 -7.50 -0.21
CA CYS A 673 33.41 -6.70 -0.30
C CYS A 673 32.92 -6.52 -1.74
N ILE A 674 33.83 -6.43 -2.72
CA ILE A 674 33.50 -6.50 -4.15
C ILE A 674 32.82 -7.83 -4.46
N ALA A 675 33.43 -8.95 -4.03
CA ALA A 675 32.88 -10.28 -4.27
C ALA A 675 31.50 -10.46 -3.61
N LEU A 676 31.33 -9.97 -2.39
CA LEU A 676 30.08 -10.00 -1.64
C LEU A 676 28.97 -9.22 -2.34
N LEU A 677 29.25 -7.98 -2.77
CA LEU A 677 28.27 -7.14 -3.44
C LEU A 677 27.87 -7.73 -4.80
N LYS A 678 28.82 -8.32 -5.53
CA LYS A 678 28.54 -9.08 -6.76
C LYS A 678 27.64 -10.28 -6.49
N ALA A 679 27.98 -11.10 -5.49
CA ALA A 679 27.18 -12.25 -5.10
C ALA A 679 25.75 -11.83 -4.70
N LYS A 680 25.60 -10.72 -3.97
CA LYS A 680 24.29 -10.16 -3.61
C LYS A 680 23.50 -9.71 -4.85
N ILE A 681 24.12 -9.02 -5.81
CA ILE A 681 23.47 -8.64 -7.08
C ILE A 681 23.00 -9.90 -7.82
N GLU A 682 23.84 -10.94 -7.90
CA GLU A 682 23.51 -12.17 -8.61
C GLU A 682 22.40 -12.99 -7.93
N ALA A 683 22.36 -13.01 -6.60
CA ALA A 683 21.31 -13.67 -5.83
C ALA A 683 19.98 -12.88 -5.85
N THR A 684 20.05 -11.56 -5.97
CA THR A 684 18.86 -10.69 -6.04
C THR A 684 18.29 -10.68 -7.46
N ILE A 685 19.13 -10.41 -8.47
CA ILE A 685 18.77 -10.36 -9.88
C ILE A 685 19.31 -11.62 -10.56
N MET A 686 18.44 -12.61 -10.71
CA MET A 686 18.79 -13.93 -11.27
C MET A 686 18.97 -13.89 -12.81
N ASN A 687 18.88 -15.03 -13.49
CA ASN A 687 18.99 -15.07 -14.94
C ASN A 687 17.66 -14.75 -15.60
N LEU A 688 17.71 -14.32 -16.85
CA LEU A 688 16.52 -14.05 -17.66
C LEU A 688 15.54 -15.24 -17.62
N GLY A 689 14.30 -14.98 -17.19
CA GLY A 689 13.24 -15.99 -17.05
C GLY A 689 13.19 -16.69 -15.69
N ASP A 690 14.18 -16.51 -14.81
CA ASP A 690 14.12 -17.02 -13.43
C ASP A 690 13.06 -16.25 -12.62
N ILE A 691 12.38 -16.92 -11.69
CA ILE A 691 11.45 -16.28 -10.74
C ILE A 691 12.23 -15.34 -9.85
N ILE A 692 11.76 -14.11 -9.64
CA ILE A 692 12.39 -13.09 -8.80
C ILE A 692 11.39 -12.48 -7.81
N GLY A 693 11.81 -12.23 -6.56
CA GLY A 693 10.90 -11.79 -5.51
C GLY A 693 10.12 -12.97 -4.90
N TRP A 694 8.94 -12.70 -4.33
CA TRP A 694 8.11 -13.74 -3.71
C TRP A 694 7.64 -14.74 -4.78
N PRO A 695 7.78 -16.06 -4.55
CA PRO A 695 7.30 -17.07 -5.50
C PRO A 695 5.80 -16.92 -5.83
N SER A 696 5.02 -16.40 -4.88
CA SER A 696 3.59 -16.16 -5.02
C SER A 696 3.23 -15.04 -6.02
N ASP A 697 4.14 -14.09 -6.26
CA ASP A 697 3.93 -12.96 -7.16
C ASP A 697 4.12 -13.33 -8.64
N ASN A 698 4.68 -14.52 -8.95
CA ASN A 698 5.00 -14.97 -10.31
C ASN A 698 5.84 -13.98 -11.13
N ASN A 699 6.59 -13.11 -10.47
CA ASN A 699 7.50 -12.19 -11.12
C ASN A 699 8.71 -12.95 -11.67
N VAL A 700 9.14 -12.59 -12.88
CA VAL A 700 10.33 -13.16 -13.52
C VAL A 700 11.33 -12.07 -13.88
N VAL A 701 12.61 -12.41 -13.89
CA VAL A 701 13.66 -11.52 -14.39
C VAL A 701 13.43 -11.33 -15.90
N GLY A 702 13.18 -10.10 -16.33
CA GLY A 702 13.07 -9.75 -17.74
C GLY A 702 14.36 -9.10 -18.28
N PRO A 703 14.31 -8.61 -19.53
CA PRO A 703 15.46 -8.00 -20.20
C PRO A 703 16.04 -6.78 -19.48
N PHE A 704 15.22 -5.93 -18.85
CA PHE A 704 15.70 -4.71 -18.19
C PHE A 704 16.41 -5.02 -16.88
N ALA A 705 15.87 -5.92 -16.04
CA ALA A 705 16.55 -6.38 -14.85
C ALA A 705 17.85 -7.12 -15.22
N THR A 706 17.83 -7.93 -16.28
CA THR A 706 19.03 -8.61 -16.79
C THR A 706 20.09 -7.61 -17.24
N ALA A 707 19.72 -6.56 -17.98
CA ALA A 707 20.64 -5.50 -18.40
C ALA A 707 21.20 -4.74 -17.18
N ALA A 708 20.33 -4.40 -16.22
CA ALA A 708 20.73 -3.74 -14.98
C ALA A 708 21.73 -4.57 -14.17
N LYS A 709 21.52 -5.89 -14.07
CA LYS A 709 22.49 -6.81 -13.45
C LYS A 709 23.88 -6.64 -14.06
N GLN A 710 23.98 -6.61 -15.39
CA GLN A 710 25.27 -6.44 -16.07
C GLN A 710 25.90 -5.08 -15.78
N SER A 711 25.11 -3.99 -15.84
CA SER A 711 25.56 -2.64 -15.50
C SER A 711 26.08 -2.56 -14.06
N LEU A 712 25.35 -3.13 -13.11
CA LEU A 712 25.71 -3.14 -11.71
C LEU A 712 26.99 -3.94 -11.44
N LEU A 713 27.12 -5.16 -12.00
CA LEU A 713 28.31 -5.98 -11.84
C LEU A 713 29.58 -5.29 -12.38
N ARG A 714 29.46 -4.52 -13.46
CA ARG A 714 30.55 -3.68 -13.99
C ARG A 714 30.86 -2.49 -13.09
N LEU A 715 29.87 -1.92 -12.43
CA LEU A 715 30.01 -0.75 -11.57
C LEU A 715 30.67 -1.06 -10.22
N VAL A 716 30.40 -2.23 -9.62
CA VAL A 716 30.87 -2.60 -8.26
C VAL A 716 32.34 -2.27 -7.98
N PRO A 717 33.32 -2.60 -8.86
CA PRO A 717 34.73 -2.32 -8.59
C PRO A 717 35.08 -0.84 -8.43
N TYR A 718 34.21 0.09 -8.87
CA TYR A 718 34.40 1.54 -8.78
C TYR A 718 33.72 2.16 -7.55
N LEU A 719 32.76 1.46 -6.93
CA LEU A 719 31.96 2.01 -5.82
C LEU A 719 32.67 2.00 -4.48
N LEU A 720 33.53 1.00 -4.27
CA LEU A 720 34.12 0.73 -2.96
C LEU A 720 35.42 1.53 -2.77
N PRO A 721 35.57 2.33 -1.69
CA PRO A 721 36.78 3.12 -1.41
C PRO A 721 38.08 2.30 -1.39
N PRO A 722 39.26 2.88 -1.66
CA PRO A 722 40.52 2.14 -1.51
C PRO A 722 40.80 1.81 -0.03
N GLU A 723 41.64 0.81 0.23
CA GLU A 723 42.08 0.42 1.59
C GLU A 723 43.10 1.41 2.18
N THR A 724 42.71 2.67 2.37
CA THR A 724 43.61 3.74 2.85
C THR A 724 43.35 4.19 4.28
N ASN A 725 42.17 3.88 4.83
CA ASN A 725 41.70 4.41 6.13
C ASN A 725 41.72 3.29 7.18
N ASP A 726 42.89 2.72 7.50
CA ASP A 726 43.08 1.73 8.59
C ASP A 726 42.08 0.55 8.65
N GLY A 727 41.47 0.18 7.52
CA GLY A 727 40.51 -0.92 7.42
C GLY A 727 39.09 -0.61 7.92
N ILE A 728 38.74 0.66 8.22
CA ILE A 728 37.44 1.05 8.78
C ILE A 728 36.23 0.57 7.96
N PHE A 729 36.34 0.56 6.62
CA PHE A 729 35.22 0.23 5.74
C PHE A 729 34.88 -1.27 5.73
N TYR A 730 35.90 -2.12 5.88
CA TYR A 730 35.80 -3.53 5.52
C TYR A 730 35.86 -4.48 6.71
N ARG A 731 36.15 -3.96 7.92
CA ARG A 731 35.94 -4.72 9.16
C ARG A 731 34.49 -5.18 9.27
N PHE A 732 34.29 -6.35 9.86
CA PHE A 732 32.95 -6.89 10.05
C PHE A 732 32.32 -6.30 11.32
N VAL A 733 31.01 -6.08 11.28
CA VAL A 733 30.20 -5.55 12.38
C VAL A 733 28.87 -6.29 12.44
N ILE A 734 28.15 -6.13 13.56
CA ILE A 734 26.78 -6.62 13.70
C ILE A 734 25.80 -5.52 13.31
N ASP A 735 25.00 -5.79 12.27
CA ASP A 735 23.88 -4.94 11.88
C ASP A 735 22.57 -5.55 12.38
N HIS A 736 21.80 -4.80 13.17
CA HIS A 736 20.55 -5.30 13.75
C HIS A 736 19.45 -5.59 12.71
N GLY A 737 19.47 -4.95 11.54
CA GLY A 737 18.43 -5.10 10.50
C GLY A 737 17.06 -4.47 10.78
N ASP A 738 16.63 -4.44 12.06
CA ASP A 738 15.39 -3.81 12.54
C ASP A 738 15.60 -3.04 13.85
N PHE A 739 16.50 -2.05 13.88
CA PHE A 739 16.82 -1.35 15.14
C PHE A 739 15.73 -0.31 15.47
N GLY A 740 14.90 -0.55 16.48
CA GLY A 740 13.76 0.30 16.83
C GLY A 740 13.28 0.13 18.28
N ILE A 741 12.47 1.07 18.75
CA ILE A 741 11.98 1.09 20.16
C ILE A 741 11.22 -0.17 20.59
N TRP A 742 10.56 -0.84 19.65
CA TRP A 742 9.82 -2.07 19.89
C TRP A 742 10.71 -3.27 20.23
N ASN A 743 12.03 -3.12 20.08
CA ASN A 743 13.04 -4.13 20.40
C ASN A 743 13.70 -3.89 21.76
N PHE A 744 13.32 -2.85 22.51
CA PHE A 744 13.91 -2.53 23.82
C PHE A 744 12.97 -2.82 24.99
N THR A 745 13.56 -3.25 26.10
CA THR A 745 12.96 -3.13 27.43
C THR A 745 13.62 -1.99 28.18
N SER A 746 12.87 -1.31 29.05
CA SER A 746 13.40 -0.23 29.86
C SER A 746 12.70 -0.12 31.21
N THR A 747 13.44 0.31 32.21
CA THR A 747 12.95 0.61 33.57
C THR A 747 13.18 2.09 33.91
N VAL A 748 12.68 2.52 35.06
CA VAL A 748 13.08 3.76 35.73
C VAL A 748 14.23 3.44 36.69
N ASP A 749 15.25 4.29 36.72
CA ASP A 749 16.37 4.15 37.65
C ASP A 749 15.97 4.58 39.06
N ASP A 750 15.78 3.61 39.96
CA ASP A 750 15.40 3.86 41.36
C ASP A 750 16.63 4.15 42.26
N GLU A 751 17.87 4.11 41.73
CA GLU A 751 19.09 4.32 42.52
C GLU A 751 19.47 5.81 42.68
N ASP A 752 18.99 6.70 41.81
CA ASP A 752 19.16 8.15 41.93
C ASP A 752 17.92 8.78 42.59
N GLU A 753 17.99 9.07 43.90
CA GLU A 753 16.89 9.63 44.73
C GLU A 753 16.26 10.95 44.21
N ASP A 754 16.79 11.54 43.14
CA ASP A 754 16.41 12.87 42.63
C ASP A 754 15.97 12.91 41.14
N ASP A 755 15.90 11.79 40.39
CA ASP A 755 15.40 11.82 38.99
C ASP A 755 14.91 10.44 38.49
N ASP A 756 13.59 10.28 38.29
CA ASP A 756 12.90 9.10 37.71
C ASP A 756 13.26 8.89 36.21
N LYS A 757 14.55 8.66 35.90
CA LYS A 757 15.03 8.60 34.51
C LYS A 757 14.87 7.21 33.87
N PRO A 758 14.47 7.13 32.59
CA PRO A 758 14.37 5.86 31.89
C PRO A 758 15.76 5.28 31.57
N VAL A 759 15.91 3.97 31.73
CA VAL A 759 17.13 3.21 31.39
C VAL A 759 16.77 2.01 30.52
N ILE A 760 17.43 1.87 29.36
CA ILE A 760 17.30 0.69 28.49
C ILE A 760 18.04 -0.48 29.13
N THR A 761 17.31 -1.57 29.39
CA THR A 761 17.80 -2.73 30.12
C THR A 761 18.21 -3.89 29.20
N SER A 762 17.52 -4.07 28.07
CA SER A 762 17.84 -5.13 27.10
C SER A 762 17.31 -4.80 25.70
N MET A 763 17.92 -5.45 24.70
CA MET A 763 17.55 -5.42 23.29
C MET A 763 17.27 -6.83 22.74
N PHE A 764 16.25 -6.95 21.89
CA PHE A 764 15.76 -8.18 21.26
C PHE A 764 15.59 -8.01 19.74
N GLY A 765 15.04 -9.01 19.03
CA GLY A 765 14.70 -8.88 17.60
C GLY A 765 15.86 -9.19 16.64
N TRP A 766 16.74 -10.12 17.03
CA TRP A 766 17.94 -10.46 16.28
C TRP A 766 17.69 -11.38 15.08
N ASP A 767 16.46 -11.84 14.87
CA ASP A 767 16.02 -12.62 13.72
C ASP A 767 16.17 -11.86 12.38
N MET A 768 16.17 -10.53 12.42
CA MET A 768 16.43 -9.68 11.24
C MET A 768 17.89 -9.23 11.11
N SER A 769 18.73 -9.57 12.08
CA SER A 769 20.11 -9.08 12.14
C SER A 769 21.08 -9.93 11.29
N ALA A 770 22.18 -9.30 10.91
CA ALA A 770 23.21 -9.89 10.05
C ALA A 770 24.60 -9.38 10.41
N VAL A 771 25.61 -10.19 10.10
CA VAL A 771 27.01 -9.75 10.09
C VAL A 771 27.37 -9.20 8.71
N VAL A 772 27.85 -7.97 8.67
CA VAL A 772 28.16 -7.26 7.42
C VAL A 772 29.48 -6.51 7.52
N PRO A 773 30.17 -6.22 6.40
CA PRO A 773 31.20 -5.19 6.37
C PRO A 773 30.66 -3.86 6.89
N ALA A 774 31.45 -3.12 7.67
CA ALA A 774 31.08 -1.84 8.28
C ALA A 774 30.50 -0.82 7.28
N ILE A 775 31.05 -0.80 6.06
CA ILE A 775 30.56 0.01 4.94
C ILE A 775 29.07 -0.18 4.64
N PHE A 776 28.51 -1.35 4.94
CA PHE A 776 27.12 -1.72 4.68
C PHE A 776 26.23 -1.73 5.94
N SER A 777 26.77 -1.39 7.11
CA SER A 777 26.00 -1.28 8.35
C SER A 777 25.00 -0.12 8.26
N ASP A 778 23.75 -0.37 8.62
CA ASP A 778 22.74 0.68 8.74
C ASP A 778 23.01 1.51 10.01
N LEU A 779 22.49 2.72 10.11
CA LEU A 779 22.51 3.48 11.36
C LEU A 779 21.11 3.86 11.81
N LYS A 780 20.08 3.47 11.05
CA LYS A 780 18.69 3.83 11.31
C LYS A 780 18.25 3.44 12.73
N LEU A 781 17.52 4.35 13.39
CA LEU A 781 16.68 4.05 14.54
C LEU A 781 15.19 4.25 14.18
N GLY A 782 14.38 3.22 14.39
CA GLY A 782 12.94 3.23 14.20
C GLY A 782 12.17 3.70 15.44
N LEU A 783 11.42 4.78 15.31
CA LEU A 783 10.46 5.32 16.27
C LEU A 783 9.07 5.41 15.60
N GLU A 784 8.27 6.42 15.92
CA GLU A 784 7.14 6.87 15.10
C GLU A 784 7.56 7.53 13.78
N CYS A 785 8.84 7.89 13.66
CA CYS A 785 9.55 8.23 12.44
C CYS A 785 10.86 7.41 12.37
N ASP A 786 11.60 7.48 11.26
CA ASP A 786 12.93 6.89 11.17
C ASP A 786 13.98 7.98 11.33
N LEU A 787 14.90 7.82 12.28
CA LEU A 787 16.08 8.68 12.42
C LEU A 787 17.21 8.09 11.58
N ILE A 788 17.71 8.85 10.61
CA ILE A 788 18.73 8.40 9.65
C ILE A 788 19.74 9.52 9.39
N ALA A 789 20.76 9.25 8.57
CA ALA A 789 21.67 10.25 8.03
C ALA A 789 21.47 10.41 6.52
N ASP A 790 21.63 11.62 6.01
CA ASP A 790 21.70 11.87 4.57
C ASP A 790 23.08 11.51 3.98
N ASP A 791 23.25 11.77 2.69
CA ASP A 791 24.45 11.40 1.93
C ASP A 791 25.72 12.15 2.40
N ASP A 792 25.54 13.31 3.04
CA ASP A 792 26.62 14.12 3.63
C ASP A 792 26.89 13.74 5.10
N GLY A 793 26.13 12.79 5.65
CA GLY A 793 26.22 12.36 7.04
C GLY A 793 25.38 13.20 8.00
N ASN A 794 24.58 14.15 7.53
CA ASN A 794 23.79 15.01 8.41
C ASN A 794 22.56 14.27 8.97
N PRO A 795 22.12 14.60 10.20
CA PRO A 795 20.91 14.02 10.78
C PRO A 795 19.67 14.41 9.99
N VAL A 796 18.89 13.43 9.54
CA VAL A 796 17.60 13.64 8.88
C VAL A 796 16.55 12.64 9.37
N ILE A 797 15.30 12.87 8.99
CA ILE A 797 14.15 12.02 9.36
C ILE A 797 13.46 11.48 8.12
N SER A 798 12.98 10.25 8.20
CA SER A 798 12.10 9.64 7.19
C SER A 798 10.91 8.92 7.84
N ARG A 799 10.04 8.29 7.04
CA ARG A 799 8.78 7.65 7.51
C ARG A 799 7.88 8.58 8.36
N VAL A 800 8.01 9.90 8.21
CA VAL A 800 7.22 10.87 8.96
C VAL A 800 5.74 10.77 8.55
N PRO A 801 4.78 10.62 9.51
CA PRO A 801 3.36 10.63 9.19
C PRO A 801 3.00 11.86 8.36
N ARG A 802 2.26 11.69 7.26
CA ARG A 802 1.97 12.79 6.33
C ARG A 802 1.30 14.00 7.02
N ASN A 803 0.55 13.74 8.10
CA ASN A 803 -0.17 14.75 8.88
C ASN A 803 0.58 15.19 10.16
N ALA A 804 1.85 14.81 10.34
CA ALA A 804 2.61 15.23 11.53
C ALA A 804 2.75 16.76 11.56
N PRO A 805 2.28 17.45 12.63
CA PRO A 805 2.33 18.90 12.73
C PRO A 805 3.77 19.40 12.84
N ALA A 806 4.00 20.67 12.53
CA ALA A 806 5.33 21.28 12.53
C ALA A 806 6.06 21.14 13.89
N SER A 807 5.32 21.22 15.00
CA SER A 807 5.87 20.99 16.35
C SER A 807 6.40 19.57 16.52
N LYS A 808 5.65 18.57 16.06
CA LYS A 808 6.06 17.16 16.10
C LYS A 808 7.24 16.88 15.17
N ARG A 809 7.27 17.51 13.99
CA ARG A 809 8.43 17.44 13.09
C ARG A 809 9.68 18.10 13.68
N ALA A 810 9.52 19.20 14.41
CA ALA A 810 10.63 19.83 15.12
C ALA A 810 11.18 18.90 16.20
N GLU A 811 10.30 18.24 16.96
CA GLU A 811 10.67 17.21 17.94
C GLU A 811 11.43 16.05 17.28
N TYR A 812 10.98 15.56 16.11
CA TYR A 812 11.68 14.51 15.36
C TYR A 812 13.07 14.92 14.90
N ASN A 813 13.22 16.18 14.46
CA ASN A 813 14.51 16.72 14.08
C ASN A 813 15.44 16.84 15.30
N VAL A 814 14.92 17.20 16.48
CA VAL A 814 15.69 17.18 17.73
C VAL A 814 16.14 15.76 18.03
N TRP A 815 15.24 14.77 18.00
CA TRP A 815 15.63 13.37 18.22
C TRP A 815 16.68 12.88 17.21
N SER A 816 16.51 13.19 15.92
CA SER A 816 17.48 12.84 14.89
C SER A 816 18.84 13.46 15.18
N HIS A 817 18.87 14.75 15.52
CA HIS A 817 20.09 15.46 15.85
C HIS A 817 20.80 14.85 17.08
N GLU A 818 20.07 14.62 18.17
CA GLU A 818 20.62 14.02 19.38
C GLU A 818 21.11 12.58 19.13
N TYR A 819 20.35 11.78 18.38
CA TYR A 819 20.70 10.40 18.03
C TYR A 819 22.00 10.32 17.23
N ILE A 820 22.05 11.03 16.08
CA ILE A 820 23.17 10.95 15.15
C ILE A 820 24.43 11.57 15.75
N THR A 821 24.30 12.71 16.44
CA THR A 821 25.45 13.35 17.11
C THR A 821 26.04 12.44 18.18
N THR A 822 25.20 11.84 19.02
CA THR A 822 25.64 10.89 20.06
C THR A 822 26.25 9.62 19.44
N LEU A 823 25.66 9.11 18.35
CA LEU A 823 26.18 7.95 17.64
C LEU A 823 27.58 8.23 17.06
N TYR A 824 27.79 9.38 16.42
CA TYR A 824 29.10 9.74 15.86
C TYR A 824 30.14 10.03 16.94
N ASP A 825 29.77 10.56 18.10
CA ASP A 825 30.69 10.71 19.24
C ASP A 825 31.25 9.35 19.70
N LYS A 826 30.40 8.31 19.74
CA LYS A 826 30.79 6.96 20.18
C LYS A 826 31.35 6.07 19.07
N ALA A 827 31.00 6.34 17.82
CA ALA A 827 31.42 5.58 16.66
C ALA A 827 31.72 6.52 15.47
N PRO A 828 32.81 7.31 15.53
CA PRO A 828 33.13 8.33 14.53
C PRO A 828 33.39 7.76 13.12
N ASP A 829 33.79 6.49 13.06
CA ASP A 829 33.91 5.71 11.83
C ASP A 829 32.60 5.71 11.00
N TYR A 830 31.42 5.76 11.63
CA TYR A 830 30.14 5.82 10.88
C TYR A 830 30.09 7.05 9.99
N GLU A 831 30.39 8.24 10.50
CA GLU A 831 30.33 9.49 9.75
C GLU A 831 31.22 9.42 8.50
N THR A 832 32.46 8.94 8.71
CA THR A 832 33.42 8.73 7.62
C THR A 832 32.90 7.75 6.57
N ILE A 833 32.27 6.66 7.01
CA ILE A 833 31.67 5.67 6.11
C ILE A 833 30.50 6.24 5.34
N ILE A 834 29.59 6.99 5.97
CA ILE A 834 28.43 7.59 5.29
C ILE A 834 28.92 8.52 4.17
N GLN A 835 29.84 9.43 4.50
CA GLN A 835 30.35 10.44 3.57
C GLN A 835 31.15 9.84 2.40
N GLN A 836 31.96 8.81 2.65
CA GLN A 836 32.89 8.28 1.64
C GLN A 836 32.34 7.09 0.85
N ALA A 837 31.30 6.41 1.35
CA ALA A 837 30.76 5.20 0.74
C ALA A 837 29.31 5.32 0.26
N HIS A 838 28.78 6.54 0.11
CA HIS A 838 27.40 6.81 -0.29
C HIS A 838 26.90 5.91 -1.45
N ASP A 839 27.63 5.83 -2.57
CA ASP A 839 27.13 5.08 -3.74
C ASP A 839 27.11 3.56 -3.51
N ALA A 840 28.08 3.02 -2.77
CA ALA A 840 28.10 1.60 -2.40
C ALA A 840 26.94 1.26 -1.46
N ARG A 841 26.66 2.16 -0.50
CA ARG A 841 25.54 2.04 0.44
C ARG A 841 24.21 2.14 -0.26
N TYR A 842 24.04 3.11 -1.16
CA TYR A 842 22.83 3.25 -1.97
C TYR A 842 22.49 1.95 -2.70
N LEU A 843 23.47 1.34 -3.37
CA LEU A 843 23.26 0.06 -4.05
C LEU A 843 22.92 -1.06 -3.06
N TRP A 844 23.65 -1.17 -1.95
CA TRP A 844 23.39 -2.18 -0.93
C TRP A 844 21.95 -2.13 -0.41
N PHE A 845 21.49 -0.94 -0.02
CA PHE A 845 20.14 -0.74 0.51
C PHE A 845 19.05 -0.82 -0.56
N ALA A 846 19.33 -0.43 -1.81
CA ALA A 846 18.39 -0.65 -2.92
C ALA A 846 18.13 -2.15 -3.16
N LEU A 847 19.17 -2.99 -3.08
CA LEU A 847 19.04 -4.45 -3.17
C LEU A 847 18.35 -5.06 -1.95
N ARG A 848 18.59 -4.50 -0.74
CA ARG A 848 17.95 -4.96 0.51
C ARG A 848 16.46 -4.63 0.56
N ASN A 849 16.10 -3.39 0.19
CA ASN A 849 14.76 -2.84 0.43
C ASN A 849 13.78 -3.10 -0.72
N TRP A 850 14.18 -3.82 -1.77
CA TRP A 850 13.26 -4.18 -2.86
C TRP A 850 12.28 -5.26 -2.40
N LEU A 851 10.99 -4.91 -2.35
CA LEU A 851 9.92 -5.76 -1.79
C LEU A 851 9.28 -6.73 -2.80
N GLY A 852 9.99 -7.09 -3.86
CA GLY A 852 9.49 -8.09 -4.83
C GLY A 852 8.54 -7.57 -5.91
N THR A 853 8.21 -6.28 -5.95
CA THR A 853 7.25 -5.70 -6.93
C THR A 853 7.94 -5.10 -8.16
N TYR A 854 7.34 -5.31 -9.34
CA TYR A 854 7.77 -4.73 -10.64
C TYR A 854 9.29 -4.79 -10.92
N PRO A 855 9.91 -5.99 -10.94
CA PRO A 855 11.37 -6.14 -11.06
C PRO A 855 11.96 -5.38 -12.26
N GLU A 856 11.30 -5.41 -13.41
CA GLU A 856 11.78 -4.75 -14.63
C GLU A 856 11.86 -3.21 -14.50
N ILE A 857 10.92 -2.60 -13.79
CA ILE A 857 10.90 -1.15 -13.59
C ILE A 857 11.96 -0.78 -12.55
N PHE A 858 11.91 -1.43 -11.38
CA PHE A 858 12.80 -1.10 -10.28
C PHE A 858 14.27 -1.33 -10.65
N PHE A 859 14.62 -2.52 -11.15
CA PHE A 859 15.98 -2.79 -11.56
C PHE A 859 16.37 -2.05 -12.84
N GLY A 860 15.41 -1.77 -13.74
CA GLY A 860 15.66 -0.90 -14.89
C GLY A 860 16.14 0.50 -14.48
N GLU A 861 15.46 1.15 -13.53
CA GLU A 861 15.87 2.45 -12.96
C GLU A 861 17.24 2.36 -12.27
N LEU A 862 17.47 1.30 -11.48
CA LEU A 862 18.76 1.06 -10.83
C LEU A 862 19.89 0.83 -11.84
N GLY A 863 19.60 0.17 -12.97
CA GLY A 863 20.52 -0.02 -14.08
C GLY A 863 20.88 1.29 -14.79
N ILE A 864 19.91 2.19 -14.99
CA ILE A 864 20.15 3.53 -15.53
C ILE A 864 21.06 4.34 -14.61
N TRP A 865 20.80 4.29 -13.30
CA TRP A 865 21.69 4.89 -12.29
C TRP A 865 23.11 4.31 -12.41
N ALA A 866 23.23 2.99 -12.56
CA ALA A 866 24.52 2.32 -12.66
C ALA A 866 25.31 2.74 -13.90
N GLU A 867 24.67 2.83 -15.07
CA GLU A 867 25.29 3.31 -16.31
C GLU A 867 25.75 4.77 -16.21
N LYS A 868 24.96 5.63 -15.56
CA LYS A 868 25.33 7.03 -15.33
C LYS A 868 26.58 7.14 -14.45
N LYS A 869 26.65 6.33 -13.38
CA LYS A 869 27.83 6.27 -12.49
C LYS A 869 29.05 5.69 -13.18
N LEU A 870 28.89 4.61 -13.96
CA LEU A 870 29.97 4.06 -14.78
C LEU A 870 30.58 5.11 -15.70
N LYS A 871 29.74 5.85 -16.45
CA LYS A 871 30.22 6.94 -17.31
C LYS A 871 30.96 8.03 -16.54
N HIS A 872 30.59 8.31 -15.31
CA HIS A 872 31.29 9.26 -14.46
C HIS A 872 32.69 8.74 -14.09
N PHE A 873 32.79 7.50 -13.59
CA PHE A 873 34.07 6.89 -13.20
C PHE A 873 35.02 6.63 -14.39
N THR A 874 34.47 6.27 -15.56
CA THR A 874 35.28 5.97 -16.75
C THR A 874 35.48 7.18 -17.67
N GLY A 875 34.70 8.25 -17.51
CA GLY A 875 34.64 9.41 -18.40
C GLY A 875 35.53 10.60 -18.01
N SER A 876 36.23 10.55 -16.87
CA SER A 876 37.19 11.57 -16.44
C SER A 876 38.58 10.97 -16.24
N GLY A 877 39.33 10.74 -17.32
CA GLY A 877 40.67 10.15 -17.21
C GLY A 877 41.47 9.86 -18.49
N SER A 878 41.39 10.66 -19.56
CA SER A 878 42.46 10.71 -20.57
C SER A 878 42.62 12.11 -21.17
N ARG A 879 43.19 13.03 -20.39
CA ARG A 879 44.04 14.10 -20.94
C ARG A 879 45.48 13.61 -20.90
N VAL A 880 45.87 12.91 -21.95
CA VAL A 880 47.23 12.92 -22.49
C VAL A 880 47.06 13.11 -24.01
N ASP A 881 47.87 13.99 -24.57
CA ASP A 881 47.81 14.61 -25.89
C ASP A 881 47.37 13.75 -27.09
N GLY A 882 46.66 14.38 -28.02
CA GLY A 882 46.62 13.96 -29.44
C GLY A 882 45.25 13.79 -30.07
N THR A 883 44.71 14.89 -30.61
CA THR A 883 43.92 15.00 -31.87
C THR A 883 43.06 13.81 -32.37
N ILE A 884 41.73 14.00 -32.39
CA ILE A 884 40.76 13.88 -33.51
C ILE A 884 39.37 13.42 -33.00
N SER A 885 38.34 14.12 -33.51
CA SER A 885 36.88 13.98 -33.27
C SER A 885 36.24 12.98 -34.27
N PRO A 886 34.90 12.84 -34.39
CA PRO A 886 33.91 12.09 -33.59
C PRO A 886 33.28 10.91 -34.40
N PHE A 887 32.35 10.16 -33.76
CA PHE A 887 31.51 9.04 -34.28
C PHE A 887 32.19 7.66 -34.40
N ASP A 888 31.65 6.67 -33.67
CA ASP A 888 30.91 5.57 -34.30
C ASP A 888 30.25 4.64 -33.26
N SER A 889 28.95 4.40 -33.48
CA SER A 889 28.13 3.33 -32.88
C SER A 889 28.45 1.99 -33.58
N PRO A 890 27.98 0.84 -33.08
CA PRO A 890 26.55 0.47 -33.18
C PRO A 890 25.83 0.37 -31.84
#